data_AF-A0A0D8ZR66-F1
#
_entry.id   AF-A0A0D8ZR66-F1
#
_cell.length_a   1.000
_cell.length_b   1.000
_cell.length_c   1.000
_cell.angle_alpha   90.00
_cell.angle_beta   90.00
_cell.angle_gamma   90.00
#
_symmetry.space_group_name_H-M   'P 1'
#
loop_
_entity.id
_entity.type
_entity.pdbx_description
1 polymer ?
#
loop_
_entity_poly.entity_id
_entity_poly.type
_entity_poly.pdbx_seq_one_letter_code
_entity_poly.pdbx_strand_id
1 'polypeptide(L)'
;MANPSVGRGINQDRKFRQAKLRTQPLVTRRFAAWAIEVSMIATSALVPLSIGNFVQHHLTGEQVPLNPVVATAQKAIATTLALPQSEENKQVPPLTNVLWSVALLTPIALSSWQIYLLAKTGSTLPKRWFGLRVVTSAGKPPGITKILVREGVGTWGLPLTIAYTLWRCTGLFPNPTMLISLAGLMVLAEGMSARFDRQRRSFHDRLAGTYVINANRVYAPISGRLSAENGQPIEWDTSNIYRGRKPANNGANAAIVALPKVKQRNLDLWLWMRQNPRFALVAIASCSATAVLGTLIGTQVYVRTQINSGQIAAYNSEQLLAATKILSANSDASLSEREQAILNLGTVNAPQAMQLLVNLLVQESDNSELSKIVQQALVTSGPRALPYLQRLNQSLAQDPSSSEKLQANQAAIAQIMTIYSGKLRSQDLSWTNLGHTSAPVVGFSLVLDRIDLSGIDLKGANLNGASLQGTRWQNQENGAIANLTDAQLQAANLTDADLSRVTLPGANLLHAILNQANLTGANLKSANLSSTQMVEANLQQAVLAEASLTGANLGAANLAKADLSAARLSRASALGTNLQQANLKASNWQGADLSKADLSRANLNNANLNAARLQSTNLKQAQMQNANLRHADLTQADLREADLTGADLQGAIFAQSNSIQSDQFIETPPTEAKSAVVEGVDFTNVKNLDPKQIAYICTQGGRHPRCP
;
A
#
# COMPACT_ATOMS: atom_id res chain seq x y z
N MET A 1 67.70 -35.05 -27.80
CA MET A 1 68.09 -36.32 -27.16
C MET A 1 66.88 -36.86 -26.39
N ALA A 2 66.62 -38.16 -26.58
CA ALA A 2 65.74 -39.06 -25.82
C ALA A 2 64.21 -38.81 -25.81
N ASN A 3 63.52 -39.61 -26.64
CA ASN A 3 62.25 -40.29 -26.31
C ASN A 3 62.52 -41.32 -25.17
N PRO A 4 61.54 -41.75 -24.34
CA PRO A 4 60.37 -42.57 -24.75
C PRO A 4 59.08 -42.22 -23.92
N SER A 5 57.88 -42.81 -23.99
CA SER A 5 57.21 -43.96 -24.64
C SER A 5 55.70 -43.68 -24.54
N VAL A 6 54.99 -43.43 -25.64
CA VAL A 6 54.08 -44.35 -26.37
C VAL A 6 53.07 -45.11 -25.51
N GLY A 7 51.81 -44.67 -25.61
CA GLY A 7 50.63 -45.53 -25.74
C GLY A 7 49.89 -45.19 -27.04
N ARG A 8 49.94 -46.09 -28.04
CA ARG A 8 49.08 -46.11 -29.25
C ARG A 8 47.62 -46.24 -28.79
N GLY A 9 46.58 -45.67 -29.37
CA GLY A 9 46.29 -45.01 -30.65
C GLY A 9 44.78 -45.18 -30.87
N ILE A 10 44.09 -44.23 -31.50
CA ILE A 10 42.84 -44.40 -32.27
C ILE A 10 42.53 -43.04 -32.92
N ASN A 11 42.56 -43.02 -34.25
CA ASN A 11 41.92 -41.99 -35.05
C ASN A 11 40.42 -41.98 -34.75
N GLN A 12 39.88 -40.84 -34.32
CA GLN A 12 38.47 -40.55 -34.54
C GLN A 12 38.36 -39.20 -35.24
N ASP A 13 38.02 -39.30 -36.52
CA ASP A 13 37.34 -38.28 -37.30
C ASP A 13 36.49 -37.39 -36.39
N ARG A 14 36.87 -36.12 -36.28
CA ARG A 14 35.97 -35.08 -35.74
C ARG A 14 34.85 -34.86 -36.76
N LYS A 15 33.92 -35.80 -36.81
CA LYS A 15 32.54 -35.57 -37.21
C LYS A 15 32.06 -34.37 -36.40
N PHE A 16 31.94 -33.22 -37.05
CA PHE A 16 30.98 -32.21 -36.66
C PHE A 16 29.63 -32.92 -36.53
N ARG A 17 29.27 -33.30 -35.29
CA ARG A 17 27.89 -33.67 -34.97
C ARG A 17 27.08 -32.40 -35.24
N GLN A 18 26.53 -32.30 -36.45
CA GLN A 18 25.26 -31.63 -36.64
C GLN A 18 24.36 -32.14 -35.52
N ALA A 19 24.05 -31.26 -34.56
CA ALA A 19 23.06 -31.56 -33.54
C ALA A 19 21.79 -31.92 -34.30
N LYS A 20 21.49 -33.22 -34.37
CA LYS A 20 20.30 -33.78 -34.98
C LYS A 20 19.14 -33.26 -34.15
N LEU A 21 18.61 -32.09 -34.52
CA LEU A 21 17.39 -31.51 -33.96
C LEU A 21 16.38 -32.65 -33.91
N ARG A 22 15.99 -33.10 -32.71
CA ARG A 22 14.90 -34.04 -32.53
C ARG A 22 13.64 -33.36 -33.08
N THR A 23 13.39 -33.55 -34.37
CA THR A 23 12.22 -32.98 -35.04
C THR A 23 10.99 -33.60 -34.39
N GLN A 24 10.19 -32.79 -33.71
CA GLN A 24 8.93 -33.24 -33.12
C GLN A 24 8.05 -33.90 -34.20
N PRO A 25 7.21 -34.89 -33.83
CA PRO A 25 6.27 -35.51 -34.76
C PRO A 25 5.43 -34.45 -35.48
N LEU A 26 5.17 -34.63 -36.78
CA LEU A 26 4.42 -33.67 -37.60
C LEU A 26 3.07 -33.28 -36.98
N VAL A 27 2.38 -34.22 -36.34
CA VAL A 27 1.10 -33.99 -35.63
C VAL A 27 1.24 -32.99 -34.48
N THR A 28 2.31 -33.09 -33.68
CA THR A 28 2.54 -32.17 -32.56
C THR A 28 2.84 -30.74 -33.03
N ARG A 29 3.61 -30.59 -34.12
CA ARG A 29 3.88 -29.29 -34.75
C ARG A 29 2.60 -28.68 -35.34
N ARG A 30 1.72 -29.52 -35.91
CA ARG A 30 0.42 -29.07 -36.45
C ARG A 30 -0.49 -28.54 -35.35
N PHE A 31 -0.63 -29.29 -34.26
CA PHE A 31 -1.42 -28.88 -33.11
C PHE A 31 -0.89 -27.58 -32.49
N ALA A 32 0.43 -27.50 -32.30
CA ALA A 32 1.11 -26.31 -31.82
C ALA A 32 0.86 -25.05 -32.67
N ALA A 33 1.00 -25.18 -34.00
CA ALA A 33 0.76 -24.08 -34.91
C ALA A 33 -0.70 -23.61 -34.85
N TRP A 34 -1.64 -24.57 -34.82
CA TRP A 34 -3.06 -24.28 -34.72
C TRP A 34 -3.43 -23.60 -33.39
N ALA A 35 -2.93 -24.10 -32.26
CA ALA A 35 -3.18 -23.50 -30.95
C ALA A 35 -2.72 -22.04 -30.90
N ILE A 36 -1.53 -21.73 -31.43
CA ILE A 36 -1.01 -20.35 -31.46
C ILE A 36 -1.84 -19.45 -32.38
N GLU A 37 -2.33 -19.94 -33.51
CA GLU A 37 -3.21 -19.17 -34.41
C GLU A 37 -4.51 -18.78 -33.71
N VAL A 38 -5.16 -19.73 -33.04
CA VAL A 38 -6.41 -19.50 -32.31
C VAL A 38 -6.18 -18.54 -31.14
N SER A 39 -5.12 -18.75 -30.36
CA SER A 39 -4.76 -17.84 -29.26
C SER A 39 -4.47 -16.42 -29.74
N MET A 40 -3.80 -16.25 -30.87
CA MET A 40 -3.51 -14.93 -31.44
C MET A 40 -4.80 -14.18 -31.82
N ILE A 41 -5.77 -14.88 -32.42
CA ILE A 41 -7.06 -14.28 -32.77
C ILE A 41 -7.87 -13.97 -31.50
N ALA A 42 -7.95 -14.90 -30.55
CA ALA A 42 -8.69 -14.69 -29.30
C ALA A 42 -8.12 -13.53 -28.47
N THR A 43 -6.80 -13.45 -28.34
CA THR A 43 -6.12 -12.37 -27.59
C THR A 43 -6.33 -11.00 -28.24
N SER A 44 -6.41 -10.93 -29.57
CA SER A 44 -6.69 -9.67 -30.27
C SER A 44 -8.05 -9.06 -29.93
N ALA A 45 -9.06 -9.89 -29.63
CA ALA A 45 -10.37 -9.42 -29.15
C ALA A 45 -10.35 -9.11 -27.64
N LEU A 46 -9.78 -10.03 -26.85
CA LEU A 46 -9.88 -10.01 -25.39
C LEU A 46 -9.09 -8.88 -24.75
N VAL A 47 -7.91 -8.55 -25.29
CA VAL A 47 -7.03 -7.52 -24.70
C VAL A 47 -7.65 -6.12 -24.80
N PRO A 48 -8.11 -5.64 -25.96
CA PRO A 48 -8.78 -4.33 -26.02
C PRO A 48 -10.09 -4.31 -25.22
N LEU A 49 -10.84 -5.42 -25.20
CA LEU A 49 -12.09 -5.51 -24.43
C LEU A 49 -11.88 -5.43 -22.92
N SER A 50 -10.84 -6.11 -22.39
CA SER A 50 -10.50 -6.06 -20.97
C SER A 50 -9.99 -4.68 -20.54
N ILE A 51 -9.14 -4.04 -21.36
CA ILE A 51 -8.67 -2.67 -21.11
C ILE A 51 -9.85 -1.69 -21.17
N GLY A 52 -10.77 -1.86 -22.13
CA GLY A 52 -11.95 -1.00 -22.25
C GLY A 52 -12.87 -1.07 -21.02
N ASN A 53 -13.06 -2.27 -20.47
CA ASN A 53 -13.80 -2.46 -19.22
C ASN A 53 -13.07 -1.84 -18.02
N PHE A 54 -11.75 -2.02 -17.93
CA PHE A 54 -10.95 -1.40 -16.86
C PHE A 54 -11.07 0.12 -16.86
N VAL A 55 -10.93 0.74 -18.05
CA VAL A 55 -11.06 2.18 -18.27
C VAL A 55 -12.45 2.68 -17.86
N GLN A 56 -13.51 1.96 -18.21
CA GLN A 56 -14.89 2.33 -17.87
C GLN A 56 -15.10 2.49 -16.35
N HIS A 57 -14.42 1.70 -15.52
CA HIS A 57 -14.63 1.69 -14.08
C HIS A 57 -13.67 2.58 -13.29
N HIS A 58 -12.52 2.96 -13.86
CA HIS A 58 -11.47 3.68 -13.14
C HIS A 58 -11.29 5.14 -13.61
N LEU A 59 -11.77 5.50 -14.80
CA LEU A 59 -11.74 6.88 -15.26
C LEU A 59 -13.13 7.51 -15.16
N THR A 60 -13.25 8.50 -14.29
CA THR A 60 -14.37 9.43 -14.22
C THR A 60 -14.09 10.60 -15.16
N GLY A 61 -14.86 10.71 -16.25
CA GLY A 61 -14.69 11.75 -17.27
C GLY A 61 -15.93 11.87 -18.16
N GLU A 62 -15.83 12.71 -19.19
CA GLU A 62 -16.89 12.93 -20.20
C GLU A 62 -17.36 11.60 -20.82
N GLN A 63 -18.68 11.37 -20.84
CA GLN A 63 -19.27 10.15 -21.38
C GLN A 63 -19.92 10.42 -22.73
N VAL A 64 -19.71 9.52 -23.68
CA VAL A 64 -20.16 9.63 -25.07
C VAL A 64 -21.05 8.42 -25.39
N PRO A 65 -22.09 8.56 -26.24
CA PRO A 65 -22.88 7.40 -26.69
C PRO A 65 -22.01 6.31 -27.32
N LEU A 66 -22.34 5.06 -27.01
CA LEU A 66 -21.66 3.89 -27.57
C LEU A 66 -21.76 3.87 -29.10
N ASN A 67 -20.67 3.48 -29.78
CA ASN A 67 -20.66 3.34 -31.23
C ASN A 67 -21.80 2.39 -31.69
N PRO A 68 -22.65 2.81 -32.66
CA PRO A 68 -23.80 2.02 -33.10
C PRO A 68 -23.42 0.64 -33.65
N VAL A 69 -22.24 0.48 -34.25
CA VAL A 69 -21.74 -0.81 -34.75
C VAL A 69 -21.42 -1.77 -33.59
N VAL A 70 -20.85 -1.24 -32.50
CA VAL A 70 -20.56 -2.04 -31.31
C VAL A 70 -21.85 -2.38 -30.57
N ALA A 71 -22.79 -1.43 -30.46
CA ALA A 71 -24.08 -1.66 -29.84
C ALA A 71 -24.91 -2.74 -30.58
N THR A 72 -24.99 -2.66 -31.91
CA THR A 72 -25.68 -3.66 -32.73
C THR A 72 -25.00 -5.03 -32.65
N ALA A 73 -23.66 -5.08 -32.67
CA ALA A 73 -22.92 -6.33 -32.48
C ALA A 73 -23.17 -6.94 -31.09
N GLN A 74 -23.17 -6.13 -30.02
CA GLN A 74 -23.47 -6.58 -28.66
C GLN A 74 -24.90 -7.11 -28.55
N LYS A 75 -25.89 -6.42 -29.15
CA LYS A 75 -27.28 -6.87 -29.18
C LYS A 75 -27.42 -8.19 -29.93
N ALA A 76 -26.79 -8.32 -31.10
CA ALA A 76 -26.78 -9.57 -31.86
C ALA A 76 -26.17 -10.72 -31.04
N ILE A 77 -24.98 -10.54 -30.46
CA ILE A 77 -24.32 -11.55 -29.63
C ILE A 77 -25.17 -11.93 -28.41
N ALA A 78 -25.74 -10.94 -27.72
CA ALA A 78 -26.58 -11.18 -26.55
C ALA A 78 -27.85 -11.97 -26.90
N THR A 79 -28.50 -11.64 -28.02
CA THR A 79 -29.67 -12.40 -28.49
C THR A 79 -29.31 -13.83 -28.89
N THR A 80 -28.18 -14.04 -29.58
CA THR A 80 -27.72 -15.37 -29.99
C THR A 80 -27.34 -16.24 -28.79
N LEU A 81 -26.67 -15.65 -27.79
CA LEU A 81 -26.19 -16.37 -26.59
C LEU A 81 -27.19 -16.34 -25.43
N ALA A 82 -28.38 -15.75 -25.62
CA ALA A 82 -29.38 -15.53 -24.57
C ALA A 82 -28.81 -14.84 -23.31
N LEU A 83 -27.91 -13.87 -23.51
CA LEU A 83 -27.36 -13.03 -22.45
C LEU A 83 -28.32 -11.87 -22.14
N PRO A 84 -28.32 -11.34 -20.90
CA PRO A 84 -29.09 -10.15 -20.56
C PRO A 84 -28.77 -9.00 -21.51
N GLN A 85 -29.79 -8.33 -22.02
CA GLN A 85 -29.59 -7.17 -22.89
C GLN A 85 -29.16 -5.97 -22.06
N SER A 86 -28.11 -5.28 -22.50
CA SER A 86 -27.70 -4.00 -21.94
C SER A 86 -28.65 -2.88 -22.35
N GLU A 87 -28.78 -1.85 -21.51
CA GLU A 87 -29.62 -0.66 -21.75
C GLU A 87 -29.40 -0.03 -23.13
N GLU A 88 -30.49 0.43 -23.77
CA GLU A 88 -30.50 0.96 -25.14
C GLU A 88 -29.67 2.24 -25.33
N ASN A 89 -29.32 2.95 -24.25
CA ASN A 89 -28.58 4.22 -24.28
C ASN A 89 -27.32 4.20 -23.40
N LYS A 90 -26.50 3.14 -23.50
CA LYS A 90 -25.26 3.03 -22.72
C LYS A 90 -24.25 4.13 -23.11
N GLN A 91 -23.90 4.98 -22.14
CA GLN A 91 -22.84 5.97 -22.27
C GLN A 91 -21.52 5.41 -21.73
N VAL A 92 -20.43 5.64 -22.44
CA VAL A 92 -19.09 5.12 -22.09
C VAL A 92 -18.01 6.17 -22.33
N PRO A 93 -16.85 6.09 -21.65
CA PRO A 93 -15.71 6.95 -21.95
C PRO A 93 -15.27 6.82 -23.41
N PRO A 94 -14.76 7.89 -24.05
CA PRO A 94 -14.30 7.86 -25.45
C PRO A 94 -13.30 6.73 -25.73
N LEU A 95 -12.37 6.53 -24.80
CA LEU A 95 -11.34 5.49 -24.90
C LEU A 95 -11.94 4.08 -24.86
N THR A 96 -12.96 3.84 -24.03
CA THR A 96 -13.69 2.56 -24.02
C THR A 96 -14.37 2.30 -25.36
N ASN A 97 -14.96 3.34 -25.97
CA ASN A 97 -15.62 3.22 -27.27
C ASN A 97 -14.64 2.82 -28.39
N VAL A 98 -13.45 3.43 -28.40
CA VAL A 98 -12.35 3.06 -29.31
C VAL A 98 -11.89 1.63 -29.06
N LEU A 99 -11.63 1.27 -27.80
CA LEU A 99 -11.10 -0.05 -27.45
C LEU A 99 -12.07 -1.18 -27.78
N TRP A 100 -13.38 -1.02 -27.54
CA TRP A 100 -14.37 -2.01 -27.94
C TRP A 100 -14.56 -2.08 -29.46
N SER A 101 -14.44 -0.96 -30.18
CA SER A 101 -14.42 -0.97 -31.65
C SER A 101 -13.21 -1.73 -32.19
N VAL A 102 -12.04 -1.54 -31.58
CA VAL A 102 -10.81 -2.30 -31.91
C VAL A 102 -10.98 -3.79 -31.59
N ALA A 103 -11.61 -4.14 -30.45
CA ALA A 103 -11.91 -5.53 -30.09
C ALA A 103 -12.79 -6.24 -31.13
N LEU A 104 -13.70 -5.51 -31.79
CA LEU A 104 -14.58 -6.05 -32.82
C LEU A 104 -13.86 -6.23 -34.17
N LEU A 105 -13.00 -5.29 -34.57
CA LEU A 105 -12.38 -5.25 -35.90
C LEU A 105 -11.09 -6.09 -36.00
N THR A 106 -10.26 -6.09 -34.95
CA THR A 106 -8.94 -6.73 -35.00
C THR A 106 -8.97 -8.25 -35.25
N PRO A 107 -9.92 -9.05 -34.70
CA PRO A 107 -9.98 -10.48 -34.98
C PRO A 107 -10.33 -10.76 -36.44
N ILE A 108 -11.21 -9.95 -37.03
CA ILE A 108 -11.62 -10.06 -38.43
C ILE A 108 -10.44 -9.75 -39.35
N ALA A 109 -9.71 -8.66 -39.06
CA ALA A 109 -8.53 -8.26 -39.83
C ALA A 109 -7.43 -9.31 -39.76
N LEU A 110 -7.11 -9.82 -38.56
CA LEU A 110 -6.09 -10.85 -38.37
C LEU A 110 -6.47 -12.18 -39.02
N SER A 111 -7.73 -12.61 -38.90
CA SER A 111 -8.21 -13.84 -39.53
C SER A 111 -8.12 -13.74 -41.06
N SER A 112 -8.56 -12.62 -41.62
CA SER A 112 -8.49 -12.34 -43.06
C SER A 112 -7.05 -12.35 -43.57
N TRP A 113 -6.13 -11.73 -42.81
CA TRP A 113 -4.70 -11.74 -43.11
C TRP A 113 -4.09 -13.14 -43.07
N GLN A 114 -4.43 -13.95 -42.07
CA GLN A 114 -3.94 -15.33 -41.95
C GLN A 114 -4.45 -16.20 -43.12
N ILE A 115 -5.72 -16.07 -43.49
CA ILE A 115 -6.32 -16.76 -44.64
C ILE A 115 -5.58 -16.37 -45.94
N TYR A 116 -5.30 -15.08 -46.14
CA TYR A 116 -4.54 -14.58 -47.30
C TYR A 116 -3.13 -15.20 -47.37
N LEU A 117 -2.38 -15.20 -46.26
CA LEU A 117 -1.04 -15.79 -46.21
C LEU A 117 -1.05 -17.29 -46.50
N LEU A 118 -2.06 -18.00 -45.97
CA LEU A 118 -2.24 -19.42 -46.17
C LEU A 118 -2.58 -19.74 -47.63
N ALA A 119 -3.43 -18.93 -48.27
CA ALA A 119 -3.78 -19.07 -49.68
C ALA A 119 -2.59 -18.84 -50.61
N LYS A 120 -1.81 -17.77 -50.38
CA LYS A 120 -0.71 -17.36 -51.27
C LYS A 120 0.56 -18.18 -51.05
N THR A 121 0.87 -18.52 -49.81
CA THR A 121 2.19 -19.11 -49.46
C THR A 121 2.10 -20.51 -48.86
N GLY A 122 0.88 -21.03 -48.65
CA GLY A 122 0.67 -22.32 -47.99
C GLY A 122 1.02 -22.29 -46.50
N SER A 123 1.29 -21.14 -45.89
CA SER A 123 1.68 -21.07 -44.48
C SER A 123 1.33 -19.73 -43.83
N THR A 124 0.72 -19.79 -42.66
CA THR A 124 0.57 -18.66 -41.73
C THR A 124 1.88 -18.41 -40.97
N LEU A 125 1.98 -17.30 -40.23
CA LEU A 125 3.15 -17.01 -39.40
C LEU A 125 3.48 -18.14 -38.40
N PRO A 126 2.52 -18.69 -37.61
CA PRO A 126 2.82 -19.80 -36.73
C PRO A 126 3.20 -21.08 -37.48
N LYS A 127 2.52 -21.41 -38.60
CA LYS A 127 2.87 -22.58 -39.41
C LYS A 127 4.31 -22.48 -39.96
N ARG A 128 4.79 -21.28 -40.30
CA ARG A 128 6.20 -21.05 -40.70
C ARG A 128 7.18 -21.29 -39.55
N TRP A 129 6.88 -20.80 -38.34
CA TRP A 129 7.71 -21.05 -37.16
C TRP A 129 7.88 -22.54 -36.89
N PHE A 130 6.81 -23.30 -37.09
CA PHE A 130 6.84 -24.75 -36.99
C PHE A 130 7.21 -25.46 -38.29
N GLY A 131 7.75 -24.80 -39.32
CA GLY A 131 8.22 -25.41 -40.58
C GLY A 131 7.17 -26.27 -41.29
N LEU A 132 5.90 -25.85 -41.26
CA LEU A 132 4.77 -26.52 -41.90
C LEU A 132 4.34 -25.73 -43.14
N ARG A 133 3.98 -26.45 -44.21
CA ARG A 133 3.38 -25.87 -45.40
C ARG A 133 2.19 -26.71 -45.87
N VAL A 134 1.11 -26.04 -46.22
CA VAL A 134 -0.09 -26.59 -46.85
C VAL A 134 0.09 -26.51 -48.36
N VAL A 135 -0.07 -27.64 -49.04
CA VAL A 135 0.09 -27.74 -50.50
C VAL A 135 -1.06 -28.55 -51.10
N THR A 136 -1.28 -28.38 -52.41
CA THR A 136 -2.18 -29.25 -53.19
C THR A 136 -1.48 -30.56 -53.58
N SER A 137 -2.21 -31.48 -54.23
CA SER A 137 -1.63 -32.68 -54.87
C SER A 137 -0.53 -32.40 -55.88
N ALA A 138 -0.47 -31.19 -56.44
CA ALA A 138 0.59 -30.75 -57.34
C ALA A 138 1.79 -30.10 -56.62
N GLY A 139 1.80 -30.07 -55.27
CA GLY A 139 2.88 -29.45 -54.48
C GLY A 139 2.87 -27.91 -54.44
N LYS A 140 1.89 -27.26 -55.09
CA LYS A 140 1.74 -25.80 -55.14
C LYS A 140 0.89 -25.26 -53.98
N PRO A 141 1.02 -23.96 -53.61
CA PRO A 141 0.11 -23.30 -52.68
C PRO A 141 -1.36 -23.49 -53.07
N PRO A 142 -2.27 -23.63 -52.09
CA PRO A 142 -3.66 -24.05 -52.33
C PRO A 142 -4.57 -23.03 -53.03
N GLY A 143 -4.23 -21.73 -52.99
CA GLY A 143 -5.11 -20.68 -53.50
C GLY A 143 -6.29 -20.38 -52.57
N ILE A 144 -7.01 -19.29 -52.83
CA ILE A 144 -8.02 -18.76 -51.90
C ILE A 144 -9.25 -19.66 -51.78
N THR A 145 -9.73 -20.24 -52.88
CA THR A 145 -10.94 -21.07 -52.94
C THR A 145 -10.80 -22.32 -52.07
N LYS A 146 -9.68 -23.05 -52.22
CA LYS A 146 -9.41 -24.25 -51.41
C LYS A 146 -9.23 -23.91 -49.94
N ILE A 147 -8.64 -22.76 -49.60
CA ILE A 147 -8.49 -22.34 -48.21
C ILE A 147 -9.80 -21.93 -47.57
N LEU A 148 -10.69 -21.25 -48.31
CA LEU A 148 -12.02 -20.92 -47.78
C LEU A 148 -12.84 -22.18 -47.49
N VAL A 149 -12.78 -23.19 -48.34
CA VAL A 149 -13.40 -24.50 -48.08
C VAL A 149 -12.74 -25.18 -46.88
N ARG A 150 -11.40 -25.20 -46.84
CA ARG A 150 -10.61 -25.83 -45.78
C ARG A 150 -10.91 -25.26 -44.40
N GLU A 151 -10.69 -23.96 -44.24
CA GLU A 151 -10.79 -23.28 -42.95
C GLU A 151 -12.24 -22.92 -42.64
N GLY A 152 -12.98 -22.35 -43.61
CA GLY A 152 -14.34 -21.87 -43.42
C GLY A 152 -15.36 -22.99 -43.22
N VAL A 153 -15.35 -24.02 -44.07
CA VAL A 153 -16.31 -25.14 -43.98
C VAL A 153 -15.76 -26.27 -43.11
N GLY A 154 -14.52 -26.69 -43.37
CA GLY A 154 -13.92 -27.86 -42.72
C GLY A 154 -13.52 -27.63 -41.27
N THR A 155 -12.73 -26.59 -41.00
CA THR A 155 -12.13 -26.37 -39.67
C THR A 155 -13.07 -25.70 -38.69
N TRP A 156 -13.88 -24.73 -39.14
CA TRP A 156 -14.74 -23.95 -38.26
C TRP A 156 -16.23 -24.19 -38.50
N GLY A 157 -16.69 -24.11 -39.75
CA GLY A 157 -18.12 -24.13 -40.08
C GLY A 157 -18.84 -25.38 -39.57
N LEU A 158 -18.40 -26.56 -39.99
CA LEU A 158 -19.07 -27.81 -39.63
C LEU A 158 -18.96 -28.15 -38.13
N PRO A 159 -17.78 -28.06 -37.47
CA PRO A 159 -17.67 -28.27 -36.03
C PRO A 159 -18.51 -27.31 -35.18
N LEU A 160 -18.50 -26.01 -35.51
CA LEU A 160 -19.27 -25.01 -34.75
C LEU A 160 -20.77 -25.14 -34.99
N THR A 161 -21.20 -25.48 -36.21
CA THR A 161 -22.61 -25.71 -36.50
C THR A 161 -23.14 -26.89 -35.69
N ILE A 162 -22.41 -28.01 -35.66
CA ILE A 162 -22.78 -29.18 -34.85
C ILE A 162 -22.83 -28.82 -33.35
N ALA A 163 -21.81 -28.12 -32.86
CA ALA A 163 -21.76 -27.68 -31.46
C ALA A 163 -22.94 -26.77 -31.09
N TYR A 164 -23.28 -25.81 -31.96
CA TYR A 164 -24.41 -24.91 -31.77
C TYR A 164 -25.75 -25.65 -31.81
N THR A 165 -25.96 -26.55 -32.77
CA THR A 165 -27.20 -27.35 -32.84
C THR A 165 -27.35 -28.24 -31.61
N LEU A 166 -26.28 -28.86 -31.13
CA LEU A 166 -26.31 -29.67 -29.91
C LEU A 166 -26.61 -28.81 -28.69
N TRP A 167 -25.95 -27.66 -28.55
CA TRP A 167 -26.22 -26.73 -27.46
C TRP A 167 -27.68 -26.27 -27.45
N ARG A 168 -28.24 -25.93 -28.63
CA ARG A 168 -29.61 -25.41 -28.76
C ARG A 168 -30.69 -26.48 -28.58
N CYS A 169 -30.42 -27.72 -28.97
CA CYS A 169 -31.39 -28.83 -28.95
C CYS A 169 -31.28 -29.72 -27.70
N THR A 170 -30.36 -29.44 -26.77
CA THR A 170 -30.22 -30.17 -25.51
C THR A 170 -30.47 -29.27 -24.30
N GLY A 171 -30.56 -29.86 -23.10
CA GLY A 171 -30.70 -29.12 -21.83
C GLY A 171 -29.47 -28.28 -21.42
N LEU A 172 -28.48 -28.12 -22.32
CA LEU A 172 -27.30 -27.29 -22.09
C LEU A 172 -27.56 -25.80 -22.39
N PHE A 173 -28.60 -25.48 -23.15
CA PHE A 173 -29.08 -24.12 -23.33
C PHE A 173 -29.72 -23.60 -22.02
N PRO A 174 -29.46 -22.35 -21.57
CA PRO A 174 -28.73 -21.28 -22.25
C PRO A 174 -27.27 -21.10 -21.80
N ASN A 175 -26.61 -22.10 -21.20
CA ASN A 175 -25.29 -21.88 -20.61
C ASN A 175 -24.18 -21.70 -21.68
N PRO A 176 -23.55 -20.51 -21.79
CA PRO A 176 -22.56 -20.23 -22.84
C PRO A 176 -21.23 -21.00 -22.63
N THR A 177 -20.92 -21.40 -21.39
CA THR A 177 -19.70 -22.18 -21.11
C THR A 177 -19.78 -23.60 -21.70
N MET A 178 -20.98 -24.17 -21.74
CA MET A 178 -21.23 -25.48 -22.35
C MET A 178 -21.09 -25.40 -23.88
N LEU A 179 -21.54 -24.31 -24.51
CA LEU A 179 -21.36 -24.07 -25.94
C LEU A 179 -19.87 -24.01 -26.33
N ILE A 180 -19.06 -23.25 -25.58
CA ILE A 180 -17.62 -23.15 -25.82
C ILE A 180 -16.93 -24.51 -25.65
N SER A 181 -17.35 -25.28 -24.64
CA SER A 181 -16.82 -26.62 -24.38
C SER A 181 -17.14 -27.60 -25.51
N LEU A 182 -18.39 -27.60 -25.98
CA LEU A 182 -18.85 -28.39 -27.14
C LEU A 182 -18.09 -28.00 -28.41
N ALA A 183 -17.94 -26.71 -28.68
CA ALA A 183 -17.17 -26.19 -29.81
C ALA A 183 -15.71 -26.67 -29.77
N GLY A 184 -15.06 -26.58 -28.61
CA GLY A 184 -13.70 -27.07 -28.41
C GLY A 184 -13.58 -28.58 -28.66
N LEU A 185 -14.53 -29.38 -28.15
CA LEU A 185 -14.56 -30.83 -28.37
C LEU A 185 -14.73 -31.17 -29.86
N MET A 186 -15.63 -30.48 -30.57
CA MET A 186 -15.87 -30.73 -32.00
C MET A 186 -14.65 -30.40 -32.85
N VAL A 187 -13.97 -29.28 -32.57
CA VAL A 187 -12.75 -28.90 -33.31
C VAL A 187 -11.59 -29.85 -32.98
N LEU A 188 -11.46 -30.31 -31.73
CA LEU A 188 -10.47 -31.33 -31.36
C LEU A 188 -10.75 -32.68 -32.04
N ALA A 189 -12.00 -33.11 -32.09
CA ALA A 189 -12.41 -34.34 -32.76
C ALA A 189 -12.07 -34.30 -34.27
N GLU A 190 -12.36 -33.18 -34.93
CA GLU A 190 -11.98 -32.93 -36.32
C GLU A 190 -10.45 -33.02 -36.52
N GLY A 191 -9.67 -32.36 -35.68
CA GLY A 191 -8.20 -32.39 -35.76
C GLY A 191 -7.60 -33.79 -35.53
N MET A 192 -8.22 -34.60 -34.67
CA MET A 192 -7.81 -35.98 -34.39
C MET A 192 -8.15 -36.96 -35.52
N SER A 193 -9.09 -36.62 -36.42
CA SER A 193 -9.46 -37.46 -37.58
C SER A 193 -8.28 -37.84 -38.47
N ALA A 194 -7.20 -37.06 -38.45
CA ALA A 194 -5.95 -37.34 -39.16
C ALA A 194 -5.26 -38.64 -38.71
N ARG A 195 -5.54 -39.16 -37.50
CA ARG A 195 -4.98 -40.43 -37.03
C ARG A 195 -5.60 -41.66 -37.68
N PHE A 196 -6.82 -41.51 -38.20
CA PHE A 196 -7.61 -42.61 -38.77
C PHE A 196 -7.49 -42.73 -40.29
N ASP A 197 -6.75 -41.83 -40.95
CA ASP A 197 -6.52 -41.87 -42.39
C ASP A 197 -5.13 -42.41 -42.73
N ARG A 198 -5.08 -43.32 -43.72
CA ARG A 198 -3.83 -43.93 -44.22
C ARG A 198 -2.84 -42.89 -44.73
N GLN A 199 -3.33 -41.74 -45.21
CA GLN A 199 -2.52 -40.62 -45.71
C GLN A 199 -2.35 -39.50 -44.67
N ARG A 200 -2.77 -39.73 -43.42
CA ARG A 200 -2.70 -38.81 -42.27
C ARG A 200 -3.30 -37.43 -42.50
N ARG A 201 -4.40 -37.36 -43.26
CA ARG A 201 -5.14 -36.12 -43.56
C ARG A 201 -6.27 -35.90 -42.55
N SER A 202 -6.33 -34.70 -41.99
CA SER A 202 -7.51 -34.25 -41.23
C SER A 202 -8.73 -34.14 -42.15
N PHE A 203 -9.91 -34.08 -41.57
CA PHE A 203 -11.15 -33.97 -42.30
C PHE A 203 -11.18 -32.69 -43.18
N HIS A 204 -10.75 -31.55 -42.64
CA HIS A 204 -10.65 -30.30 -43.41
C HIS A 204 -9.65 -30.38 -44.58
N ASP A 205 -8.56 -31.16 -44.44
CA ASP A 205 -7.58 -31.36 -45.49
C ASP A 205 -8.14 -32.24 -46.62
N ARG A 206 -9.00 -33.23 -46.29
CA ARG A 206 -9.69 -34.07 -47.27
C ARG A 206 -10.74 -33.28 -48.04
N LEU A 207 -11.53 -32.48 -47.33
CA LEU A 207 -12.57 -31.62 -47.92
C LEU A 207 -11.99 -30.67 -48.99
N ALA A 208 -10.82 -30.09 -48.72
CA ALA A 208 -10.18 -29.12 -49.61
C ALA A 208 -9.17 -29.74 -50.60
N GLY A 209 -8.87 -31.04 -50.50
CA GLY A 209 -7.85 -31.70 -51.32
C GLY A 209 -6.43 -31.16 -51.09
N THR A 210 -6.06 -30.90 -49.83
CA THR A 210 -4.77 -30.30 -49.43
C THR A 210 -3.98 -31.19 -48.47
N TYR A 211 -2.65 -31.00 -48.41
CA TYR A 211 -1.73 -31.73 -47.53
C TYR A 211 -0.87 -30.80 -46.71
N VAL A 212 -0.64 -31.17 -45.44
CA VAL A 212 0.37 -30.52 -44.60
C VAL A 212 1.69 -31.27 -44.69
N ILE A 213 2.68 -30.64 -45.28
CA ILE A 213 4.03 -31.18 -45.46
C ILE A 213 5.05 -30.43 -44.59
N ASN A 214 6.22 -31.04 -44.40
CA ASN A 214 7.37 -30.38 -43.79
C ASN A 214 8.04 -29.49 -44.84
N ALA A 215 8.17 -28.19 -44.56
CA ALA A 215 8.72 -27.21 -45.50
C ALA A 215 10.18 -27.49 -45.91
N ASN A 216 10.90 -28.33 -45.15
CA ASN A 216 12.31 -28.67 -45.38
C ASN A 216 12.52 -29.96 -46.21
N ARG A 217 11.48 -30.57 -46.79
CA ARG A 217 11.61 -31.74 -47.68
C ARG A 217 11.10 -31.41 -49.09
N VAL A 218 11.88 -31.77 -50.11
CA VAL A 218 11.47 -31.70 -51.53
C VAL A 218 10.34 -32.70 -51.76
N TYR A 219 9.25 -32.26 -52.40
CA TYR A 219 8.06 -33.07 -52.68
C TYR A 219 8.30 -33.97 -53.89
N ALA A 220 8.11 -35.29 -53.75
CA ALA A 220 7.96 -36.21 -54.88
C ALA A 220 6.45 -36.43 -55.12
N PRO A 221 5.93 -36.23 -56.34
CA PRO A 221 4.52 -36.44 -56.65
C PRO A 221 4.14 -37.92 -56.47
N ILE A 222 2.97 -38.17 -55.89
CA ILE A 222 2.42 -39.52 -55.73
C ILE A 222 1.58 -39.83 -56.97
N SER A 223 2.15 -40.52 -57.95
CA SER A 223 1.41 -41.15 -59.05
C SER A 223 1.45 -42.67 -58.94
N GLY A 224 0.27 -43.25 -58.72
CA GLY A 224 -0.24 -44.54 -59.23
C GLY A 224 0.61 -45.83 -59.18
N ARG A 225 0.03 -46.89 -58.60
CA ARG A 225 0.22 -48.25 -59.13
C ARG A 225 -0.77 -48.46 -60.27
N LEU A 226 -0.29 -48.81 -61.46
CA LEU A 226 -0.84 -49.83 -62.36
C LEU A 226 0.15 -50.11 -63.53
N SER A 227 0.68 -51.32 -63.49
CA SER A 227 1.05 -52.25 -64.58
C SER A 227 1.95 -51.85 -65.76
N ALA A 228 3.14 -52.47 -65.75
CA ALA A 228 3.84 -53.21 -66.82
C ALA A 228 3.89 -52.68 -68.26
N GLU A 229 5.09 -52.45 -68.79
CA GLU A 229 5.79 -53.42 -69.66
C GLU A 229 7.22 -52.94 -70.00
N ASN A 230 8.14 -53.91 -69.97
CA ASN A 230 9.45 -53.97 -70.64
C ASN A 230 10.57 -53.00 -70.22
N GLY A 231 11.70 -53.62 -69.89
CA GLY A 231 12.84 -52.99 -69.23
C GLY A 231 13.95 -52.51 -70.18
N GLN A 232 14.66 -51.48 -69.70
CA GLN A 232 16.11 -51.25 -69.70
C GLN A 232 16.34 -49.84 -69.11
N PRO A 233 17.37 -49.60 -68.28
CA PRO A 233 17.54 -48.34 -67.57
C PRO A 233 18.23 -47.30 -68.45
N ILE A 234 17.68 -46.08 -68.54
CA ILE A 234 18.40 -44.92 -69.10
C ILE A 234 18.82 -44.02 -67.93
N GLU A 235 20.14 -43.94 -67.75
CA GLU A 235 20.90 -43.08 -66.85
C GLU A 235 21.31 -41.79 -67.60
N TRP A 236 20.99 -40.60 -67.06
CA TRP A 236 21.68 -39.31 -67.35
C TRP A 236 21.50 -38.41 -66.11
N ASP A 237 22.53 -38.30 -65.27
CA ASP A 237 23.62 -37.30 -65.27
C ASP A 237 23.16 -35.87 -64.94
N THR A 238 23.63 -35.38 -63.78
CA THR A 238 23.48 -33.98 -63.34
C THR A 238 24.84 -33.40 -62.97
N SER A 239 25.75 -33.41 -63.94
CA SER A 239 26.92 -32.54 -63.95
C SER A 239 26.62 -31.23 -64.71
N ASN A 240 27.09 -30.12 -64.14
CA ASN A 240 27.20 -28.78 -64.72
C ASN A 240 26.01 -27.79 -64.63
N ILE A 241 25.77 -27.25 -63.43
CA ILE A 241 25.56 -25.79 -63.27
C ILE A 241 26.35 -25.29 -62.04
N TYR A 242 27.67 -25.21 -62.16
CA TYR A 242 28.55 -24.41 -61.28
C TYR A 242 29.79 -23.91 -62.05
N ARG A 243 29.86 -22.59 -62.29
CA ARG A 243 31.04 -21.67 -62.42
C ARG A 243 30.65 -20.50 -63.35
N GLY A 244 30.97 -19.22 -63.10
CA GLY A 244 31.77 -18.53 -62.08
C GLY A 244 31.32 -17.06 -61.99
N ARG A 245 31.79 -16.26 -61.03
CA ARG A 245 32.98 -15.39 -61.19
C ARG A 245 33.37 -14.78 -59.81
N LYS A 246 34.66 -14.85 -59.45
CA LYS A 246 35.34 -14.08 -58.37
C LYS A 246 35.97 -12.80 -58.96
N PRO A 247 36.32 -11.80 -58.13
CA PRO A 247 37.74 -11.47 -57.90
C PRO A 247 38.04 -11.27 -56.38
N ALA A 248 39.09 -11.84 -55.80
CA ALA A 248 40.50 -11.41 -55.74
C ALA A 248 40.80 -10.59 -54.46
N ASN A 249 41.81 -11.04 -53.70
CA ASN A 249 42.20 -10.62 -52.36
C ASN A 249 43.50 -9.78 -52.45
N ASN A 250 43.68 -8.80 -51.55
CA ASN A 250 44.92 -8.18 -51.01
C ASN A 250 44.47 -6.86 -50.35
N GLY A 251 44.82 -6.42 -49.14
CA GLY A 251 45.65 -6.85 -48.02
C GLY A 251 45.61 -5.73 -46.95
N ALA A 252 46.29 -5.94 -45.83
CA ALA A 252 46.63 -4.98 -44.75
C ALA A 252 45.66 -4.76 -43.56
N ASN A 253 46.01 -5.43 -42.46
CA ASN A 253 46.28 -4.89 -41.11
C ASN A 253 45.40 -3.75 -40.54
N ALA A 254 44.65 -4.07 -39.48
CA ALA A 254 44.65 -3.29 -38.24
C ALA A 254 44.04 -4.11 -37.10
N ALA A 255 44.86 -4.44 -36.11
CA ALA A 255 44.43 -4.98 -34.83
C ALA A 255 43.67 -3.89 -34.05
N ILE A 256 42.46 -4.19 -33.60
CA ILE A 256 41.82 -3.45 -32.51
C ILE A 256 41.54 -4.46 -31.41
N VAL A 257 42.34 -4.35 -30.35
CA VAL A 257 42.14 -4.98 -29.06
C VAL A 257 40.80 -4.48 -28.50
N ALA A 258 39.82 -5.37 -28.37
CA ALA A 258 38.62 -5.12 -27.58
C ALA A 258 38.68 -6.02 -26.34
N LEU A 259 38.83 -5.37 -25.17
CA LEU A 259 38.75 -5.95 -23.84
C LEU A 259 37.47 -6.79 -23.65
N PRO A 260 37.48 -7.83 -22.79
CA PRO A 260 36.35 -8.74 -22.64
C PRO A 260 35.20 -8.01 -21.94
N LYS A 261 34.10 -7.76 -22.65
CA LYS A 261 32.82 -7.45 -22.00
C LYS A 261 32.32 -8.71 -21.30
N VAL A 262 32.21 -8.60 -19.97
CA VAL A 262 31.53 -9.56 -19.09
C VAL A 262 30.22 -9.98 -19.75
N LYS A 263 30.11 -11.28 -20.03
CA LYS A 263 28.96 -11.89 -20.68
C LYS A 263 27.79 -11.88 -19.69
N GLN A 264 27.05 -10.77 -19.63
CA GLN A 264 25.71 -10.77 -19.05
C GLN A 264 24.90 -11.82 -19.81
N ARG A 265 24.47 -12.85 -19.09
CA ARG A 265 23.57 -13.90 -19.58
C ARG A 265 22.20 -13.25 -19.78
N ASN A 266 22.03 -12.51 -20.87
CA ASN A 266 20.69 -12.22 -21.37
C ASN A 266 20.10 -13.56 -21.77
N LEU A 267 19.14 -14.04 -20.99
CA LEU A 267 18.24 -15.12 -21.39
C LEU A 267 17.47 -14.62 -22.60
N ASP A 268 18.04 -14.82 -23.78
CA ASP A 268 17.36 -14.56 -25.03
C ASP A 268 16.29 -15.65 -25.18
N LEU A 269 15.12 -15.34 -24.62
CA LEU A 269 13.93 -16.21 -24.54
C LEU A 269 13.64 -16.83 -25.90
N TRP A 270 13.93 -16.11 -26.98
CA TRP A 270 13.78 -16.54 -28.35
C TRP A 270 14.73 -17.67 -28.76
N LEU A 271 16.01 -17.57 -28.39
CA LEU A 271 17.01 -18.63 -28.60
C LEU A 271 16.68 -19.87 -27.76
N TRP A 272 16.21 -19.69 -26.51
CA TRP A 272 15.80 -20.77 -25.64
C TRP A 272 14.56 -21.52 -26.15
N MET A 273 13.54 -20.79 -26.63
CA MET A 273 12.34 -21.37 -27.24
C MET A 273 12.68 -22.19 -28.49
N ARG A 274 13.66 -21.74 -29.28
CA ARG A 274 14.13 -22.44 -30.48
C ARG A 274 14.90 -23.72 -30.16
N GLN A 275 15.61 -23.74 -29.02
CA GLN A 275 16.36 -24.90 -28.53
C GLN A 275 15.48 -25.92 -27.80
N ASN A 276 14.41 -25.47 -27.11
CA ASN A 276 13.54 -26.29 -26.27
C ASN A 276 12.05 -26.20 -26.66
N PRO A 277 11.65 -26.64 -27.87
CA PRO A 277 10.30 -26.42 -28.40
C PRO A 277 9.20 -27.14 -27.61
N ARG A 278 9.51 -28.22 -26.88
CA ARG A 278 8.51 -28.92 -26.04
C ARG A 278 8.06 -28.09 -24.85
N PHE A 279 9.02 -27.49 -24.14
CA PHE A 279 8.75 -26.66 -22.97
C PHE A 279 8.14 -25.33 -23.36
N ALA A 280 8.61 -24.72 -24.46
CA ALA A 280 8.02 -23.51 -25.02
C ALA A 280 6.52 -23.71 -25.38
N LEU A 281 6.17 -24.86 -25.95
CA LEU A 281 4.79 -25.16 -26.32
C LEU A 281 3.87 -25.38 -25.13
N VAL A 282 4.33 -26.11 -24.11
CA VAL A 282 3.55 -26.31 -22.89
C VAL A 282 3.41 -25.00 -22.13
N ALA A 283 4.46 -24.18 -22.06
CA ALA A 283 4.44 -22.88 -21.41
C ALA A 283 3.47 -21.91 -22.11
N ILE A 284 3.54 -21.78 -23.44
CA ILE A 284 2.64 -20.89 -24.20
C ILE A 284 1.19 -21.37 -24.11
N ALA A 285 0.94 -22.68 -24.26
CA ALA A 285 -0.40 -23.24 -24.13
C ALA A 285 -0.96 -23.04 -22.71
N SER A 286 -0.15 -23.27 -21.68
CA SER A 286 -0.52 -23.05 -20.28
C SER A 286 -0.78 -21.56 -19.99
N CYS A 287 0.07 -20.65 -20.46
CA CYS A 287 -0.12 -19.20 -20.34
C CYS A 287 -1.40 -18.73 -21.07
N SER A 288 -1.68 -19.26 -22.27
CA SER A 288 -2.90 -18.92 -22.99
C SER A 288 -4.16 -19.47 -22.31
N ALA A 289 -4.10 -20.70 -21.79
CA ALA A 289 -5.22 -21.32 -21.06
C ALA A 289 -5.48 -20.61 -19.72
N THR A 290 -4.43 -20.25 -18.98
CA THR A 290 -4.54 -19.47 -17.73
C THR A 290 -5.02 -18.06 -17.98
N ALA A 291 -4.61 -17.40 -19.07
CA ALA A 291 -5.16 -16.10 -19.46
C ALA A 291 -6.67 -16.20 -19.76
N VAL A 292 -7.09 -17.20 -20.54
CA VAL A 292 -8.50 -17.43 -20.88
C VAL A 292 -9.33 -17.77 -19.63
N LEU A 293 -8.87 -18.72 -18.80
CA LEU A 293 -9.52 -19.08 -17.55
C LEU A 293 -9.57 -17.91 -16.56
N GLY A 294 -8.48 -17.15 -16.44
CA GLY A 294 -8.41 -15.96 -15.59
C GLY A 294 -9.41 -14.89 -16.03
N THR A 295 -9.57 -14.67 -17.33
CA THR A 295 -10.59 -13.74 -17.85
C THR A 295 -12.02 -14.26 -17.65
N LEU A 296 -12.27 -15.56 -17.81
CA LEU A 296 -13.59 -16.17 -17.58
C LEU A 296 -14.01 -16.10 -16.10
N ILE A 297 -13.11 -16.51 -15.20
CA ILE A 297 -13.34 -16.45 -13.75
C ILE A 297 -13.47 -15.00 -13.31
N GLY A 298 -12.61 -14.10 -13.79
CA GLY A 298 -12.69 -12.67 -13.51
C GLY A 298 -14.02 -12.06 -13.96
N THR A 299 -14.52 -12.43 -15.15
CA THR A 299 -15.81 -11.95 -15.65
C THR A 299 -16.99 -12.50 -14.84
N GLN A 300 -16.94 -13.78 -14.42
CA GLN A 300 -17.99 -14.36 -13.57
C GLN A 300 -18.04 -13.77 -12.17
N VAL A 301 -16.88 -13.58 -11.54
CA VAL A 301 -16.77 -12.89 -10.25
C VAL A 301 -17.32 -11.47 -10.39
N TYR A 302 -16.91 -10.74 -11.44
CA TYR A 302 -17.38 -9.40 -11.71
C TYR A 302 -18.92 -9.31 -11.86
N VAL A 303 -19.52 -10.15 -12.70
CA VAL A 303 -20.98 -10.18 -12.90
C VAL A 303 -21.72 -10.51 -11.58
N ARG A 304 -21.20 -11.48 -10.82
CA ARG A 304 -21.81 -11.86 -9.54
C ARG A 304 -21.70 -10.75 -8.49
N THR A 305 -20.57 -10.05 -8.43
CA THR A 305 -20.39 -8.89 -7.54
C THR A 305 -21.34 -7.75 -7.90
N GLN A 306 -21.54 -7.48 -9.20
CA GLN A 306 -22.49 -6.45 -9.64
C GLN A 306 -23.93 -6.78 -9.27
N ILE A 307 -24.40 -8.01 -9.54
CA ILE A 307 -25.76 -8.46 -9.17
C ILE A 307 -25.97 -8.36 -7.65
N ASN A 308 -25.01 -8.85 -6.86
CA ASN A 308 -25.10 -8.77 -5.40
C ASN A 308 -25.15 -7.32 -4.90
N SER A 309 -24.36 -6.41 -5.48
CA SER A 309 -24.38 -5.00 -5.12
C SER A 309 -25.72 -4.33 -5.44
N GLY A 310 -26.33 -4.66 -6.58
CA GLY A 310 -27.66 -4.18 -6.96
C GLY A 310 -28.76 -4.69 -6.02
N GLN A 311 -28.70 -5.96 -5.61
CA GLN A 311 -29.65 -6.53 -4.65
C GLN A 311 -29.55 -5.88 -3.26
N ILE A 312 -28.33 -5.65 -2.77
CA ILE A 312 -28.11 -4.95 -1.49
C ILE A 312 -28.62 -3.51 -1.57
N ALA A 313 -28.37 -2.81 -2.67
CA ALA A 313 -28.85 -1.44 -2.88
C ALA A 313 -30.39 -1.38 -2.93
N ALA A 314 -31.03 -2.31 -3.64
CA ALA A 314 -32.49 -2.41 -3.70
C ALA A 314 -33.09 -2.67 -2.31
N TYR A 315 -32.56 -3.64 -1.57
CA TYR A 315 -32.98 -3.95 -0.19
C TYR A 315 -32.83 -2.74 0.75
N ASN A 316 -31.68 -2.06 0.71
CA ASN A 316 -31.45 -0.85 1.52
C ASN A 316 -32.41 0.28 1.15
N SER A 317 -32.73 0.44 -0.15
CA SER A 317 -33.67 1.47 -0.61
C SER A 317 -35.10 1.20 -0.14
N GLU A 318 -35.52 -0.07 -0.14
CA GLU A 318 -36.85 -0.49 0.33
C GLU A 318 -37.00 -0.25 1.85
N GLN A 319 -35.99 -0.64 2.63
CA GLN A 319 -35.96 -0.40 4.08
C GLN A 319 -35.99 1.09 4.42
N LEU A 320 -35.24 1.92 3.69
CA LEU A 320 -35.26 3.37 3.86
C LEU A 320 -36.64 3.96 3.54
N LEU A 321 -37.30 3.50 2.48
CA LEU A 321 -38.64 3.95 2.09
C LEU A 321 -39.71 3.54 3.11
N ALA A 322 -39.61 2.33 3.67
CA ALA A 322 -40.49 1.87 4.72
C ALA A 322 -40.32 2.70 6.00
N ALA A 323 -39.08 2.93 6.44
CA ALA A 323 -38.79 3.70 7.64
C ALA A 323 -39.20 5.18 7.50
N THR A 324 -38.93 5.82 6.35
CA THR A 324 -39.33 7.22 6.11
C THR A 324 -40.84 7.41 6.12
N LYS A 325 -41.61 6.44 5.63
CA LYS A 325 -43.09 6.47 5.71
C LYS A 325 -43.59 6.45 7.15
N ILE A 326 -43.03 5.56 7.98
CA ILE A 326 -43.38 5.43 9.41
C ILE A 326 -42.97 6.68 10.19
N LEU A 327 -41.82 7.28 9.89
CA LEU A 327 -41.25 8.41 10.63
C LEU A 327 -41.72 9.78 10.11
N SER A 328 -42.62 9.81 9.12
CA SER A 328 -43.18 11.06 8.60
C SER A 328 -44.15 11.71 9.61
N ALA A 329 -44.20 13.04 9.64
CA ALA A 329 -45.03 13.80 10.59
C ALA A 329 -46.54 13.50 10.52
N ASN A 330 -47.01 12.92 9.41
CA ASN A 330 -48.42 12.58 9.18
C ASN A 330 -48.73 11.09 9.41
N SER A 331 -47.83 10.33 10.04
CA SER A 331 -48.06 8.91 10.31
C SER A 331 -48.83 8.68 11.61
N ASP A 332 -49.84 7.81 11.56
CA ASP A 332 -50.56 7.31 12.76
C ASP A 332 -49.80 6.18 13.47
N ALA A 333 -48.48 6.05 13.22
CA ALA A 333 -47.67 4.96 13.75
C ALA A 333 -47.48 5.06 15.26
N SER A 334 -47.62 3.94 15.96
CA SER A 334 -47.38 3.82 17.40
C SER A 334 -45.91 4.08 17.77
N LEU A 335 -45.65 4.40 19.05
CA LEU A 335 -44.29 4.61 19.55
C LEU A 335 -43.37 3.41 19.22
N SER A 336 -43.83 2.19 19.51
CA SER A 336 -43.09 0.95 19.22
C SER A 336 -42.73 0.78 17.73
N GLU A 337 -43.64 1.13 16.81
CA GLU A 337 -43.35 1.08 15.36
C GLU A 337 -42.29 2.10 14.95
N ARG A 338 -42.30 3.30 15.56
CA ARG A 338 -41.27 4.32 15.34
C ARG A 338 -39.91 3.87 15.86
N GLU A 339 -39.86 3.25 17.03
CA GLU A 339 -38.62 2.72 17.61
C GLU A 339 -37.98 1.66 16.70
N GLN A 340 -38.77 0.69 16.25
CA GLN A 340 -38.28 -0.34 15.33
C GLN A 340 -37.81 0.26 14.00
N ALA A 341 -38.51 1.26 13.45
CA ALA A 341 -38.08 1.94 12.24
C ALA A 341 -36.73 2.65 12.42
N ILE A 342 -36.51 3.32 13.56
CA ILE A 342 -35.24 3.99 13.88
C ILE A 342 -34.10 2.97 14.03
N LEU A 343 -34.31 1.88 14.76
CA LEU A 343 -33.29 0.84 14.91
C LEU A 343 -32.94 0.18 13.57
N ASN A 344 -33.96 -0.09 12.73
CA ASN A 344 -33.75 -0.65 11.41
C ASN A 344 -32.93 0.30 10.52
N LEU A 345 -33.18 1.62 10.57
CA LEU A 345 -32.36 2.61 9.86
C LEU A 345 -30.87 2.54 10.23
N GLY A 346 -30.54 2.20 11.48
CA GLY A 346 -29.15 2.00 11.92
C GLY A 346 -28.44 0.84 11.23
N THR A 347 -29.19 -0.13 10.69
CA THR A 347 -28.65 -1.27 9.94
C THR A 347 -28.51 -0.99 8.44
N VAL A 348 -29.23 0.01 7.92
CA VAL A 348 -29.27 0.34 6.50
C VAL A 348 -27.96 1.00 6.07
N ASN A 349 -27.26 0.39 5.11
CA ASN A 349 -26.03 0.94 4.56
C ASN A 349 -26.32 1.96 3.44
N ALA A 350 -26.92 3.11 3.80
CA ALA A 350 -27.22 4.20 2.87
C ALA A 350 -26.88 5.58 3.50
N PRO A 351 -26.25 6.51 2.75
CA PRO A 351 -25.96 7.87 3.23
C PRO A 351 -27.19 8.63 3.73
N GLN A 352 -28.33 8.43 3.06
CA GLN A 352 -29.61 9.08 3.41
C GLN A 352 -30.15 8.60 4.76
N ALA A 353 -29.92 7.32 5.11
CA ALA A 353 -30.31 6.79 6.41
C ALA A 353 -29.54 7.49 7.54
N MET A 354 -28.24 7.74 7.36
CA MET A 354 -27.42 8.45 8.35
C MET A 354 -27.86 9.90 8.51
N GLN A 355 -28.14 10.59 7.40
CA GLN A 355 -28.67 11.96 7.45
C GLN A 355 -30.01 12.02 8.20
N LEU A 356 -30.90 11.06 7.94
CA LEU A 356 -32.19 10.99 8.63
C LEU A 356 -32.00 10.74 10.13
N LEU A 357 -31.16 9.78 10.53
CA LEU A 357 -30.88 9.51 11.94
C LEU A 357 -30.28 10.73 12.66
N VAL A 358 -29.33 11.43 12.03
CA VAL A 358 -28.73 12.64 12.60
C VAL A 358 -29.74 13.78 12.72
N ASN A 359 -30.64 13.94 11.74
CA ASN A 359 -31.72 14.92 11.83
C ASN A 359 -32.71 14.57 12.95
N LEU A 360 -33.07 13.29 13.10
CA LEU A 360 -33.94 12.81 14.16
C LEU A 360 -33.31 13.02 15.54
N LEU A 361 -31.99 12.87 15.67
CA LEU A 361 -31.29 13.15 16.94
C LEU A 361 -31.48 14.60 17.39
N VAL A 362 -31.53 15.53 16.45
CA VAL A 362 -31.75 16.96 16.72
C VAL A 362 -33.22 17.28 16.96
N GLN A 363 -34.13 16.64 16.23
CA GLN A 363 -35.57 16.87 16.35
C GLN A 363 -36.15 16.29 17.64
N GLU A 364 -35.71 15.09 18.02
CA GLU A 364 -36.20 14.34 19.18
C GLU A 364 -35.31 14.55 20.42
N SER A 365 -34.48 15.60 20.45
CA SER A 365 -33.57 15.86 21.57
C SER A 365 -34.29 16.01 22.91
N ASP A 366 -35.50 16.58 22.86
CA ASP A 366 -36.31 16.89 24.03
C ASP A 366 -37.05 15.64 24.55
N ASN A 367 -37.15 14.58 23.71
CA ASN A 367 -37.72 13.30 24.07
C ASN A 367 -36.61 12.32 24.50
N SER A 368 -36.43 12.16 25.81
CA SER A 368 -35.36 11.33 26.36
C SER A 368 -35.42 9.85 25.92
N GLU A 369 -36.57 9.31 25.55
CA GLU A 369 -36.70 7.91 25.15
C GLU A 369 -36.28 7.72 23.68
N LEU A 370 -36.89 8.50 22.77
CA LEU A 370 -36.56 8.44 21.35
C LEU A 370 -35.12 8.88 21.05
N SER A 371 -34.60 9.91 21.75
CA SER A 371 -33.20 10.34 21.59
C SER A 371 -32.22 9.20 21.87
N LYS A 372 -32.45 8.39 22.92
CA LYS A 372 -31.59 7.23 23.24
C LYS A 372 -31.66 6.16 22.15
N ILE A 373 -32.83 5.93 21.57
CA ILE A 373 -33.02 4.95 20.50
C ILE A 373 -32.33 5.40 19.22
N VAL A 374 -32.41 6.70 18.89
CA VAL A 374 -31.65 7.29 17.78
C VAL A 374 -30.14 7.16 18.01
N GLN A 375 -29.65 7.46 19.22
CA GLN A 375 -28.24 7.24 19.59
C GLN A 375 -27.83 5.78 19.40
N GLN A 376 -28.67 4.83 19.84
CA GLN A 376 -28.42 3.40 19.67
C GLN A 376 -28.37 2.99 18.20
N ALA A 377 -29.25 3.52 17.35
CA ALA A 377 -29.22 3.29 15.91
C ALA A 377 -27.94 3.85 15.25
N LEU A 378 -27.51 5.06 15.66
CA LEU A 378 -26.25 5.66 15.21
C LEU A 378 -25.03 4.84 15.65
N VAL A 379 -25.03 4.33 16.88
CA VAL A 379 -23.99 3.42 17.39
C VAL A 379 -23.97 2.10 16.62
N THR A 380 -25.13 1.55 16.30
CA THR A 380 -25.26 0.34 15.48
C THR A 380 -24.68 0.54 14.07
N SER A 381 -24.81 1.76 13.53
CA SER A 381 -24.23 2.14 12.24
C SER A 381 -22.68 2.13 12.26
N GLY A 382 -22.11 2.36 13.44
CA GLY A 382 -20.67 2.29 13.73
C GLY A 382 -19.88 3.50 13.23
N PRO A 383 -18.58 3.34 12.90
CA PRO A 383 -17.71 4.45 12.49
C PRO A 383 -18.21 5.25 11.29
N ARG A 384 -19.09 4.66 10.46
CA ARG A 384 -19.72 5.32 9.31
C ARG A 384 -20.59 6.53 9.70
N ALA A 385 -21.08 6.58 10.95
CA ALA A 385 -21.86 7.70 11.45
C ALA A 385 -20.98 8.91 11.83
N LEU A 386 -19.69 8.71 12.15
CA LEU A 386 -18.80 9.74 12.67
C LEU A 386 -18.70 10.99 11.76
N PRO A 387 -18.57 10.89 10.42
CA PRO A 387 -18.49 12.08 9.57
C PRO A 387 -19.78 12.93 9.54
N TYR A 388 -20.93 12.33 9.86
CA TYR A 388 -22.21 13.05 9.96
C TYR A 388 -22.35 13.70 11.34
N LEU A 389 -21.99 12.95 12.40
CA LEU A 389 -22.01 13.45 13.77
C LEU A 389 -20.96 14.55 14.00
N GLN A 390 -19.80 14.48 13.35
CA GLN A 390 -18.78 15.53 13.35
C GLN A 390 -19.32 16.85 12.78
N ARG A 391 -19.95 16.80 11.60
CA ARG A 391 -20.57 17.98 10.97
C ARG A 391 -21.67 18.57 11.85
N LEU A 392 -22.51 17.70 12.44
CA LEU A 392 -23.51 18.14 13.39
C LEU A 392 -22.87 18.78 14.62
N ASN A 393 -21.80 18.19 15.16
CA ASN A 393 -21.09 18.71 16.32
C ASN A 393 -20.57 20.13 16.08
N GLN A 394 -19.89 20.34 14.94
CA GLN A 394 -19.36 21.64 14.55
C GLN A 394 -20.46 22.68 14.36
N SER A 395 -21.62 22.28 13.81
CA SER A 395 -22.78 23.16 13.68
C SER A 395 -23.38 23.53 15.02
N LEU A 396 -23.59 22.56 15.92
CA LEU A 396 -24.22 22.79 17.22
C LEU A 396 -23.30 23.56 18.18
N ALA A 397 -21.99 23.38 18.06
CA ALA A 397 -21.01 24.09 18.90
C ALA A 397 -21.01 25.62 18.69
N GLN A 398 -21.58 26.11 17.58
CA GLN A 398 -21.73 27.54 17.30
C GLN A 398 -22.99 28.15 17.94
N ASP A 399 -23.93 27.32 18.41
CA ASP A 399 -25.21 27.75 18.96
C ASP A 399 -25.31 27.47 20.47
N PRO A 400 -25.24 28.51 21.33
CA PRO A 400 -25.32 28.35 22.79
C PRO A 400 -26.65 27.76 23.28
N SER A 401 -27.73 27.89 22.50
CA SER A 401 -29.07 27.39 22.87
C SER A 401 -29.24 25.88 22.66
N SER A 402 -28.28 25.25 21.95
CA SER A 402 -28.34 23.85 21.54
C SER A 402 -27.52 22.90 22.45
N SER A 403 -27.32 23.25 23.72
CA SER A 403 -26.49 22.47 24.66
C SER A 403 -26.93 21.01 24.79
N GLU A 404 -28.22 20.74 24.97
CA GLU A 404 -28.74 19.35 25.11
C GLU A 404 -28.53 18.52 23.84
N LYS A 405 -28.77 19.13 22.67
CA LYS A 405 -28.53 18.51 21.34
C LYS A 405 -27.05 18.20 21.14
N LEU A 406 -26.17 19.12 21.51
CA LEU A 406 -24.73 18.94 21.44
C LEU A 406 -24.28 17.78 22.34
N GLN A 407 -24.80 17.70 23.57
CA GLN A 407 -24.49 16.61 24.49
C GLN A 407 -24.95 15.25 23.98
N ALA A 408 -26.16 15.16 23.41
CA ALA A 408 -26.66 13.92 22.79
C ALA A 408 -25.76 13.46 21.63
N ASN A 409 -25.32 14.40 20.78
CA ASN A 409 -24.40 14.13 19.69
C ASN A 409 -22.99 13.72 20.19
N GLN A 410 -22.46 14.39 21.21
CA GLN A 410 -21.19 14.04 21.85
C GLN A 410 -21.24 12.64 22.48
N ALA A 411 -22.35 12.29 23.14
CA ALA A 411 -22.58 10.96 23.71
C ALA A 411 -22.60 9.88 22.63
N ALA A 412 -23.26 10.12 21.48
CA ALA A 412 -23.24 9.19 20.35
C ALA A 412 -21.82 8.98 19.81
N ILE A 413 -21.04 10.06 19.62
CA ILE A 413 -19.64 9.96 19.17
C ILE A 413 -18.81 9.15 20.18
N ALA A 414 -18.90 9.46 21.47
CA ALA A 414 -18.16 8.77 22.51
C ALA A 414 -18.51 7.27 22.57
N GLN A 415 -19.80 6.90 22.50
CA GLN A 415 -20.23 5.51 22.47
C GLN A 415 -19.69 4.77 21.24
N ILE A 416 -19.68 5.40 20.07
CA ILE A 416 -19.07 4.81 18.86
C ILE A 416 -17.57 4.61 19.09
N MET A 417 -16.86 5.60 19.65
CA MET A 417 -15.42 5.47 19.92
C MET A 417 -15.11 4.35 20.90
N THR A 418 -15.92 4.18 21.95
CA THR A 418 -15.77 3.12 22.94
C THR A 418 -16.04 1.73 22.34
N ILE A 419 -17.17 1.55 21.64
CA ILE A 419 -17.57 0.23 21.11
C ILE A 419 -16.69 -0.21 19.95
N TYR A 420 -16.24 0.74 19.11
CA TYR A 420 -15.43 0.46 17.93
C TYR A 420 -13.94 0.78 18.13
N SER A 421 -13.49 0.82 19.39
CA SER A 421 -12.08 0.86 19.78
C SER A 421 -11.23 -0.10 18.93
N GLY A 422 -10.10 0.39 18.41
CA GLY A 422 -9.20 -0.33 17.50
C GLY A 422 -9.69 -0.46 16.05
N LYS A 423 -10.92 0.00 15.74
CA LYS A 423 -11.50 0.04 14.39
C LYS A 423 -11.75 1.47 13.89
N LEU A 424 -11.21 2.47 14.57
CA LEU A 424 -11.37 3.90 14.25
C LEU A 424 -10.29 4.45 13.30
N ARG A 425 -9.52 3.56 12.68
CA ARG A 425 -8.41 3.95 11.80
C ARG A 425 -8.93 4.80 10.63
N SER A 426 -8.27 5.94 10.39
CA SER A 426 -8.61 6.90 9.33
C SER A 426 -9.99 7.57 9.50
N GLN A 427 -10.57 7.51 10.69
CA GLN A 427 -11.72 8.34 11.01
C GLN A 427 -11.24 9.75 11.32
N ASP A 428 -11.86 10.73 10.66
CA ASP A 428 -11.61 12.14 10.86
C ASP A 428 -12.63 12.70 11.85
N LEU A 429 -12.14 13.14 13.01
CA LEU A 429 -12.85 13.88 14.04
C LEU A 429 -12.16 15.21 14.33
N SER A 430 -11.45 15.76 13.34
CA SER A 430 -10.82 17.08 13.44
C SER A 430 -11.83 18.16 13.80
N TRP A 431 -11.42 19.10 14.65
CA TRP A 431 -12.23 20.25 15.09
C TRP A 431 -13.58 19.86 15.71
N THR A 432 -13.70 18.63 16.23
CA THR A 432 -14.91 18.19 16.93
C THR A 432 -14.84 18.66 18.37
N ASN A 433 -15.94 19.21 18.88
CA ASN A 433 -16.08 19.56 20.28
C ASN A 433 -16.56 18.35 21.10
N LEU A 434 -15.65 17.70 21.82
CA LEU A 434 -15.91 16.55 22.70
C LEU A 434 -15.53 16.83 24.16
N GLY A 435 -15.35 18.09 24.53
CA GLY A 435 -14.93 18.52 25.86
C GLY A 435 -15.64 19.79 26.29
N HIS A 436 -15.25 20.30 27.45
CA HIS A 436 -15.84 21.53 27.98
C HIS A 436 -15.27 22.76 27.26
N THR A 437 -16.12 23.74 26.94
CA THR A 437 -15.74 25.02 26.33
C THR A 437 -15.63 26.16 27.34
N SER A 438 -16.33 26.09 28.48
CA SER A 438 -16.22 27.03 29.62
C SER A 438 -16.97 26.52 30.85
N ALA A 439 -16.49 26.86 32.05
CA ALA A 439 -17.12 26.57 33.35
C ALA A 439 -18.46 27.32 33.54
N PRO A 440 -19.41 26.84 34.38
CA PRO A 440 -19.25 25.81 35.40
C PRO A 440 -19.57 24.38 34.94
N VAL A 441 -19.06 23.44 35.73
CA VAL A 441 -18.96 21.98 35.54
C VAL A 441 -20.33 21.28 35.65
N VAL A 442 -21.26 21.63 34.76
CA VAL A 442 -22.48 20.86 34.52
C VAL A 442 -22.55 20.59 33.02
N GLY A 443 -22.02 19.44 32.59
CA GLY A 443 -21.96 19.10 31.17
C GLY A 443 -21.32 17.75 30.90
N PHE A 444 -21.46 17.30 29.65
CA PHE A 444 -20.88 16.07 29.11
C PHE A 444 -19.39 15.91 29.47
N SER A 445 -19.03 14.78 30.06
CA SER A 445 -17.63 14.40 30.34
C SER A 445 -17.27 13.23 29.43
N LEU A 446 -16.22 13.40 28.63
CA LEU A 446 -15.71 12.35 27.75
C LEU A 446 -14.88 11.36 28.55
N VAL A 447 -15.35 10.11 28.63
CA VAL A 447 -14.62 9.02 29.27
C VAL A 447 -14.32 7.94 28.23
N LEU A 448 -13.04 7.77 27.95
CA LEU A 448 -12.49 6.85 26.96
C LEU A 448 -11.30 6.12 27.57
N ASP A 449 -11.48 5.56 28.77
CA ASP A 449 -10.38 4.88 29.47
C ASP A 449 -10.09 3.52 28.84
N ARG A 450 -8.80 3.21 28.68
CA ARG A 450 -8.26 1.92 28.21
C ARG A 450 -8.75 1.48 26.83
N ILE A 451 -9.07 2.44 25.96
CA ILE A 451 -9.45 2.15 24.57
C ILE A 451 -8.29 2.39 23.59
N ASP A 452 -8.40 1.79 22.41
CA ASP A 452 -7.46 1.93 21.30
C ASP A 452 -8.00 2.98 20.31
N LEU A 453 -7.32 4.13 20.31
CA LEU A 453 -7.53 5.29 19.45
C LEU A 453 -6.46 5.39 18.35
N SER A 454 -5.74 4.30 18.06
CA SER A 454 -4.69 4.33 17.06
C SER A 454 -5.21 4.69 15.66
N GLY A 455 -4.52 5.65 15.02
CA GLY A 455 -4.82 6.07 13.66
C GLY A 455 -6.05 6.96 13.48
N ILE A 456 -6.65 7.47 14.57
CA ILE A 456 -7.71 8.47 14.50
C ILE A 456 -7.12 9.87 14.23
N ASP A 457 -7.83 10.71 13.47
CA ASP A 457 -7.48 12.13 13.31
C ASP A 457 -8.35 13.00 14.23
N LEU A 458 -7.72 13.66 15.19
CA LEU A 458 -8.33 14.55 16.17
C LEU A 458 -7.66 15.93 16.12
N LYS A 459 -7.17 16.33 14.93
CA LYS A 459 -6.56 17.64 14.75
C LYS A 459 -7.50 18.77 15.21
N GLY A 460 -7.04 19.61 16.13
CA GLY A 460 -7.82 20.73 16.65
C GLY A 460 -9.09 20.33 17.42
N ALA A 461 -9.30 19.04 17.70
CA ALA A 461 -10.45 18.59 18.46
C ALA A 461 -10.38 19.09 19.92
N ASN A 462 -11.52 19.40 20.51
CA ASN A 462 -11.62 19.74 21.92
C ASN A 462 -11.89 18.48 22.75
N LEU A 463 -10.95 18.12 23.60
CA LEU A 463 -10.94 16.98 24.53
C LEU A 463 -10.67 17.46 25.97
N ASN A 464 -10.96 18.74 26.26
CA ASN A 464 -10.74 19.34 27.56
C ASN A 464 -11.49 18.58 28.66
N GLY A 465 -10.78 18.26 29.74
CA GLY A 465 -11.32 17.53 30.90
C GLY A 465 -11.63 16.05 30.62
N ALA A 466 -11.27 15.50 29.46
CA ALA A 466 -11.54 14.11 29.14
C ALA A 466 -10.73 13.15 30.03
N SER A 467 -11.34 12.02 30.40
CA SER A 467 -10.64 10.87 30.94
C SER A 467 -10.20 9.95 29.80
N LEU A 468 -8.89 9.82 29.65
CA LEU A 468 -8.18 9.10 28.59
C LEU A 468 -7.13 8.15 29.21
N GLN A 469 -7.43 7.62 30.40
CA GLN A 469 -6.48 6.85 31.19
C GLN A 469 -6.15 5.52 30.50
N GLY A 470 -4.88 5.16 30.38
CA GLY A 470 -4.46 3.91 29.75
C GLY A 470 -4.84 3.79 28.27
N THR A 471 -5.17 4.89 27.60
CA THR A 471 -5.50 4.88 26.16
C THR A 471 -4.30 4.53 25.31
N ARG A 472 -4.53 3.85 24.19
CA ARG A 472 -3.50 3.54 23.20
C ARG A 472 -3.71 4.40 21.96
N TRP A 473 -2.70 5.17 21.57
CA TRP A 473 -2.78 6.09 20.42
C TRP A 473 -1.90 5.67 19.23
N GLN A 474 -1.17 4.58 19.41
CA GLN A 474 -0.28 4.00 18.42
C GLN A 474 -0.44 2.48 18.41
N ASN A 475 -0.47 1.89 17.21
CA ASN A 475 -0.49 0.45 17.04
C ASN A 475 0.79 0.01 16.32
N GLN A 476 1.62 -0.75 17.04
CA GLN A 476 2.92 -1.20 16.54
C GLN A 476 2.81 -2.23 15.40
N GLU A 477 1.75 -3.03 15.39
CA GLU A 477 1.57 -4.11 14.40
C GLU A 477 1.29 -3.55 13.00
N ASN A 478 0.53 -2.46 12.92
CA ASN A 478 0.04 -1.91 11.66
C ASN A 478 0.55 -0.49 11.35
N GLY A 479 1.33 0.11 12.26
CA GLY A 479 1.92 1.44 12.13
C GLY A 479 0.90 2.60 12.20
N ALA A 480 -0.33 2.36 12.65
CA ALA A 480 -1.32 3.42 12.82
C ALA A 480 -0.94 4.32 14.00
N ILE A 481 -0.89 5.63 13.76
CA ILE A 481 -0.54 6.66 14.74
C ILE A 481 -1.64 7.71 14.70
N ALA A 482 -2.17 8.10 15.87
CA ALA A 482 -3.15 9.16 15.97
C ALA A 482 -2.55 10.55 15.72
N ASN A 483 -3.38 11.45 15.20
CA ASN A 483 -3.03 12.85 15.00
C ASN A 483 -3.80 13.74 15.99
N LEU A 484 -3.06 14.41 16.87
CA LEU A 484 -3.57 15.35 17.88
C LEU A 484 -2.96 16.75 17.69
N THR A 485 -2.54 17.08 16.47
CA THR A 485 -2.04 18.41 16.11
C THR A 485 -3.05 19.47 16.53
N ASP A 486 -2.62 20.50 17.26
CA ASP A 486 -3.44 21.61 17.76
C ASP A 486 -4.65 21.20 18.65
N ALA A 487 -4.74 19.94 19.09
CA ALA A 487 -5.85 19.46 19.92
C ALA A 487 -5.87 20.18 21.28
N GLN A 488 -7.07 20.41 21.82
CA GLN A 488 -7.27 20.97 23.16
C GLN A 488 -7.47 19.82 24.15
N LEU A 489 -6.55 19.68 25.10
CA LEU A 489 -6.47 18.61 26.10
C LEU A 489 -6.29 19.20 27.51
N GLN A 490 -6.82 20.40 27.73
CA GLN A 490 -6.66 21.12 28.99
C GLN A 490 -7.32 20.32 30.11
N ALA A 491 -6.59 20.11 31.21
CA ALA A 491 -7.02 19.29 32.34
C ALA A 491 -7.47 17.86 31.99
N ALA A 492 -7.07 17.32 30.83
CA ALA A 492 -7.35 15.93 30.48
C ALA A 492 -6.52 14.97 31.35
N ASN A 493 -7.09 13.81 31.67
CA ASN A 493 -6.40 12.74 32.39
C ASN A 493 -5.91 11.67 31.42
N LEU A 494 -4.61 11.66 31.16
CA LEU A 494 -3.85 10.74 30.31
C LEU A 494 -2.93 9.84 31.15
N THR A 495 -3.24 9.62 32.43
CA THR A 495 -2.46 8.71 33.29
C THR A 495 -2.35 7.33 32.64
N ASP A 496 -1.15 6.74 32.65
CA ASP A 496 -0.83 5.45 32.02
C ASP A 496 -1.07 5.36 30.49
N ALA A 497 -1.37 6.47 29.80
CA ALA A 497 -1.64 6.44 28.36
C ALA A 497 -0.38 6.11 27.54
N ASP A 498 -0.54 5.33 26.47
CA ASP A 498 0.49 5.09 25.47
C ASP A 498 0.34 6.08 24.32
N LEU A 499 1.11 7.15 24.42
CA LEU A 499 1.27 8.25 23.47
C LEU A 499 2.57 8.11 22.67
N SER A 500 3.19 6.93 22.63
CA SER A 500 4.47 6.75 21.96
C SER A 500 4.38 7.10 20.47
N ARG A 501 5.32 7.92 20.00
CA ARG A 501 5.41 8.44 18.61
C ARG A 501 4.19 9.23 18.12
N VAL A 502 3.25 9.59 19.00
CA VAL A 502 2.07 10.36 18.63
C VAL A 502 2.44 11.77 18.19
N THR A 503 1.66 12.32 17.26
CA THR A 503 1.83 13.67 16.74
C THR A 503 0.92 14.64 17.50
N LEU A 504 1.51 15.48 18.36
CA LEU A 504 0.87 16.50 19.21
C LEU A 504 1.48 17.93 19.04
N PRO A 505 1.97 18.34 17.85
CA PRO A 505 2.53 19.68 17.71
C PRO A 505 1.42 20.73 17.95
N GLY A 506 1.75 21.78 18.70
CA GLY A 506 0.80 22.85 19.04
C GLY A 506 -0.34 22.46 19.98
N ALA A 507 -0.42 21.19 20.43
CA ALA A 507 -1.48 20.73 21.32
C ALA A 507 -1.46 21.49 22.66
N ASN A 508 -2.64 21.72 23.22
CA ASN A 508 -2.81 22.45 24.48
C ASN A 508 -3.17 21.49 25.62
N LEU A 509 -2.16 21.06 26.37
CA LEU A 509 -2.26 20.16 27.51
C LEU A 509 -2.17 20.91 28.86
N LEU A 510 -2.53 22.19 28.91
CA LEU A 510 -2.48 22.99 30.13
C LEU A 510 -3.20 22.26 31.28
N HIS A 511 -2.53 22.09 32.43
CA HIS A 511 -3.06 21.35 33.60
C HIS A 511 -3.40 19.87 33.38
N ALA A 512 -3.03 19.25 32.26
CA ALA A 512 -3.26 17.83 32.05
C ALA A 512 -2.45 16.94 33.00
N ILE A 513 -2.97 15.74 33.26
CA ILE A 513 -2.33 14.70 34.07
C ILE A 513 -1.83 13.61 33.13
N LEU A 514 -0.51 13.42 33.05
CA LEU A 514 0.17 12.40 32.23
C LEU A 514 1.14 11.57 33.10
N ASN A 515 0.82 11.37 34.37
CA ASN A 515 1.65 10.55 35.26
C ASN A 515 1.79 9.14 34.67
N GLN A 516 3.01 8.60 34.70
CA GLN A 516 3.34 7.27 34.15
C GLN A 516 2.99 7.05 32.67
N ALA A 517 2.62 8.10 31.93
CA ALA A 517 2.32 8.00 30.51
C ALA A 517 3.59 7.71 29.68
N ASN A 518 3.44 6.93 28.61
CA ASN A 518 4.50 6.67 27.67
C ASN A 518 4.42 7.63 26.48
N LEU A 519 5.31 8.62 26.42
CA LEU A 519 5.49 9.57 25.32
C LEU A 519 6.80 9.34 24.55
N THR A 520 7.34 8.11 24.56
CA THR A 520 8.60 7.80 23.87
C THR A 520 8.53 8.19 22.40
N GLY A 521 9.43 9.08 21.97
CA GLY A 521 9.49 9.57 20.59
C GLY A 521 8.28 10.39 20.13
N ALA A 522 7.40 10.84 21.04
CA ALA A 522 6.26 11.68 20.69
C ALA A 522 6.72 13.06 20.16
N ASN A 523 5.94 13.64 19.25
CA ASN A 523 6.19 14.98 18.74
C ASN A 523 5.26 15.99 19.44
N LEU A 524 5.82 16.77 20.36
CA LEU A 524 5.18 17.82 21.17
C LEU A 524 5.74 19.21 20.82
N LYS A 525 6.25 19.40 19.60
CA LYS A 525 6.83 20.68 19.19
C LYS A 525 5.83 21.82 19.41
N SER A 526 6.27 22.87 20.09
CA SER A 526 5.46 24.06 20.39
C SER A 526 4.18 23.78 21.21
N ALA A 527 4.03 22.59 21.82
CA ALA A 527 2.88 22.26 22.65
C ALA A 527 2.88 23.07 23.96
N ASN A 528 1.68 23.30 24.52
CA ASN A 528 1.51 23.89 25.84
C ASN A 528 1.28 22.82 26.89
N LEU A 529 2.33 22.48 27.63
CA LEU A 529 2.38 21.56 28.77
C LEU A 529 2.55 22.33 30.10
N SER A 530 2.11 23.59 30.16
CA SER A 530 2.28 24.38 31.38
C SER A 530 1.44 23.78 32.51
N SER A 531 2.01 23.72 33.72
CA SER A 531 1.34 23.18 34.91
C SER A 531 0.85 21.73 34.79
N THR A 532 1.40 20.92 33.88
CA THR A 532 1.06 19.49 33.76
C THR A 532 1.68 18.67 34.88
N GLN A 533 1.05 17.54 35.21
CA GLN A 533 1.65 16.50 36.04
C GLN A 533 2.20 15.39 35.12
N MET A 534 3.50 15.13 35.15
CA MET A 534 4.22 14.15 34.35
C MET A 534 5.14 13.30 35.24
N VAL A 535 4.72 13.01 36.46
CA VAL A 535 5.52 12.23 37.41
C VAL A 535 5.73 10.83 36.83
N GLU A 536 6.99 10.38 36.80
CA GLU A 536 7.40 9.07 36.25
C GLU A 536 7.02 8.84 34.77
N ALA A 537 6.66 9.88 34.03
CA ALA A 537 6.35 9.76 32.61
C ALA A 537 7.61 9.43 31.77
N ASN A 538 7.45 8.65 30.71
CA ASN A 538 8.54 8.31 29.80
C ASN A 538 8.48 9.16 28.52
N LEU A 539 9.32 10.17 28.41
CA LEU A 539 9.48 11.03 27.23
C LEU A 539 10.83 10.80 26.52
N GLN A 540 11.42 9.60 26.62
CA GLN A 540 12.68 9.30 25.96
C GLN A 540 12.58 9.60 24.45
N GLN A 541 13.56 10.33 23.91
CA GLN A 541 13.61 10.75 22.50
C GLN A 541 12.41 11.60 22.01
N ALA A 542 11.56 12.11 22.90
CA ALA A 542 10.46 13.00 22.50
C ALA A 542 10.99 14.34 21.95
N VAL A 543 10.20 14.97 21.08
CA VAL A 543 10.48 16.30 20.51
C VAL A 543 9.60 17.33 21.19
N LEU A 544 10.17 18.12 22.10
CA LEU A 544 9.52 19.22 22.83
C LEU A 544 10.14 20.59 22.46
N ALA A 545 10.76 20.71 21.28
CA ALA A 545 11.34 21.96 20.83
C ALA A 545 10.29 23.09 20.89
N GLU A 546 10.66 24.24 21.47
CA GLU A 546 9.81 25.42 21.65
C GLU A 546 8.54 25.20 22.51
N ALA A 547 8.38 24.05 23.17
CA ALA A 547 7.22 23.78 24.03
C ALA A 547 7.24 24.62 25.32
N SER A 548 6.06 24.87 25.89
CA SER A 548 5.92 25.50 27.21
C SER A 548 5.64 24.46 28.27
N LEU A 549 6.54 24.30 29.24
CA LEU A 549 6.43 23.44 30.42
C LEU A 549 6.52 24.28 31.71
N THR A 550 6.10 25.54 31.66
CA THR A 550 6.18 26.46 32.81
C THR A 550 5.40 25.88 33.99
N GLY A 551 6.05 25.73 35.14
CA GLY A 551 5.42 25.15 36.34
C GLY A 551 5.05 23.66 36.24
N ALA A 552 5.48 22.93 35.20
CA ALA A 552 5.20 21.51 35.08
C ALA A 552 5.92 20.68 36.15
N ASN A 553 5.33 19.57 36.57
CA ASN A 553 5.94 18.59 37.45
C ASN A 553 6.43 17.37 36.65
N LEU A 554 7.75 17.26 36.49
CA LEU A 554 8.50 16.23 35.79
C LEU A 554 9.21 15.26 36.76
N GLY A 555 8.77 15.19 38.02
CA GLY A 555 9.43 14.37 39.06
C GLY A 555 9.67 12.93 38.61
N ALA A 556 10.92 12.48 38.66
CA ALA A 556 11.36 11.16 38.21
C ALA A 556 11.01 10.79 36.74
N ALA A 557 10.63 11.76 35.89
CA ALA A 557 10.37 11.50 34.47
C ALA A 557 11.65 11.12 33.71
N ASN A 558 11.50 10.39 32.61
CA ASN A 558 12.59 10.04 31.72
C ASN A 558 12.55 10.86 30.43
N LEU A 559 13.44 11.84 30.28
CA LEU A 559 13.64 12.68 29.11
C LEU A 559 15.00 12.41 28.43
N ALA A 560 15.57 11.22 28.61
CA ALA A 560 16.85 10.87 28.00
C ALA A 560 16.78 11.07 26.47
N LYS A 561 17.77 11.78 25.91
CA LYS A 561 17.87 12.10 24.47
C LYS A 561 16.69 12.89 23.88
N ALA A 562 15.82 13.48 24.72
CA ALA A 562 14.74 14.32 24.23
C ALA A 562 15.27 15.65 23.67
N ASP A 563 14.53 16.26 22.73
CA ASP A 563 14.80 17.60 22.22
C ASP A 563 13.92 18.63 22.91
N LEU A 564 14.51 19.42 23.80
CA LEU A 564 13.89 20.53 24.53
C LEU A 564 14.51 21.87 24.12
N SER A 565 15.06 21.97 22.90
CA SER A 565 15.65 23.21 22.42
C SER A 565 14.63 24.36 22.44
N ALA A 566 15.05 25.51 22.98
CA ALA A 566 14.21 26.69 23.18
C ALA A 566 12.91 26.47 24.00
N ALA A 567 12.78 25.36 24.73
CA ALA A 567 11.62 25.11 25.58
C ALA A 567 11.57 26.04 26.81
N ARG A 568 10.37 26.37 27.28
CA ARG A 568 10.13 27.23 28.46
C ARG A 568 9.76 26.37 29.67
N LEU A 569 10.69 26.21 30.61
CA LEU A 569 10.56 25.38 31.82
C LEU A 569 10.73 26.21 33.11
N SER A 570 10.41 27.51 33.08
CA SER A 570 10.51 28.35 34.27
C SER A 570 9.65 27.78 35.40
N ARG A 571 10.22 27.72 36.61
CA ARG A 571 9.58 27.17 37.81
C ARG A 571 9.08 25.72 37.69
N ALA A 572 9.58 24.95 36.73
CA ALA A 572 9.27 23.52 36.64
C ALA A 572 9.92 22.75 37.81
N SER A 573 9.26 21.67 38.24
CA SER A 573 9.81 20.71 39.20
C SER A 573 10.30 19.48 38.45
N ALA A 574 11.61 19.33 38.30
CA ALA A 574 12.30 18.23 37.63
C ALA A 574 13.21 17.45 38.61
N LEU A 575 12.69 17.23 39.83
CA LEU A 575 13.36 16.46 40.88
C LEU A 575 13.61 15.02 40.41
N GLY A 576 14.88 14.61 40.39
CA GLY A 576 15.27 13.24 40.03
C GLY A 576 15.01 12.86 38.57
N THR A 577 14.73 13.83 37.69
CA THR A 577 14.45 13.59 36.27
C THR A 577 15.71 13.11 35.53
N ASN A 578 15.55 12.13 34.62
CA ASN A 578 16.63 11.71 33.72
C ASN A 578 16.62 12.57 32.44
N LEU A 579 17.63 13.40 32.26
CA LEU A 579 17.87 14.27 31.10
C LEU A 579 19.19 13.91 30.38
N GLN A 580 19.69 12.68 30.54
CA GLN A 580 20.93 12.24 29.92
C GLN A 580 20.90 12.47 28.41
N GLN A 581 21.95 13.12 27.88
CA GLN A 581 22.09 13.40 26.45
C GLN A 581 20.93 14.21 25.83
N ALA A 582 20.10 14.88 26.63
CA ALA A 582 19.02 15.71 26.12
C ALA A 582 19.56 16.98 25.44
N ASN A 583 18.86 17.46 24.42
CA ASN A 583 19.14 18.76 23.80
C ASN A 583 18.33 19.84 24.51
N LEU A 584 18.99 20.65 25.33
CA LEU A 584 18.43 21.72 26.13
C LEU A 584 18.92 23.11 25.66
N LYS A 585 19.44 23.20 24.44
CA LYS A 585 20.01 24.44 23.90
C LYS A 585 18.98 25.58 23.95
N ALA A 586 19.40 26.72 24.49
CA ALA A 586 18.58 27.93 24.63
C ALA A 586 17.25 27.75 25.40
N SER A 587 17.13 26.67 26.19
CA SER A 587 15.97 26.43 27.06
C SER A 587 15.95 27.40 28.25
N ASN A 588 14.77 27.67 28.81
CA ASN A 588 14.59 28.53 29.98
C ASN A 588 14.16 27.73 31.21
N TRP A 589 15.07 27.56 32.16
CA TRP A 589 14.89 26.86 33.44
C TRP A 589 14.90 27.82 34.65
N GLN A 590 14.59 29.10 34.45
CA GLN A 590 14.64 30.09 35.52
C GLN A 590 13.78 29.67 36.72
N GLY A 591 14.40 29.59 37.89
CA GLY A 591 13.74 29.20 39.14
C GLY A 591 13.22 27.76 39.19
N ALA A 592 13.65 26.89 38.27
CA ALA A 592 13.27 25.48 38.27
C ALA A 592 14.01 24.68 39.35
N ASP A 593 13.41 23.56 39.78
CA ASP A 593 14.05 22.60 40.67
C ASP A 593 14.52 21.38 39.89
N LEU A 594 15.83 21.27 39.68
CA LEU A 594 16.52 20.17 38.99
C LEU A 594 17.31 19.30 39.98
N SER A 595 16.99 19.36 41.26
CA SER A 595 17.72 18.63 42.29
C SER A 595 17.71 17.12 41.98
N LYS A 596 18.85 16.45 42.15
CA LYS A 596 19.06 15.02 41.86
C LYS A 596 18.81 14.61 40.40
N ALA A 597 18.60 15.55 39.47
CA ALA A 597 18.43 15.22 38.06
C ALA A 597 19.75 14.71 37.44
N ASP A 598 19.63 13.89 36.40
CA ASP A 598 20.78 13.45 35.61
C ASP A 598 20.82 14.19 34.28
N LEU A 599 21.72 15.16 34.17
CA LEU A 599 21.98 15.99 32.99
C LEU A 599 23.30 15.59 32.31
N SER A 600 23.83 14.39 32.57
CA SER A 600 25.11 13.99 32.01
C SER A 600 25.08 13.96 30.48
N ARG A 601 26.10 14.54 29.87
CA ARG A 601 26.23 14.74 28.41
C ARG A 601 25.11 15.55 27.75
N ALA A 602 24.28 16.26 28.52
CA ALA A 602 23.24 17.11 27.95
C ALA A 602 23.83 18.37 27.29
N ASN A 603 23.13 18.90 26.28
CA ASN A 603 23.47 20.16 25.64
C ASN A 603 22.65 21.32 26.22
N LEU A 604 23.23 22.06 27.15
CA LEU A 604 22.67 23.24 27.83
C LEU A 604 23.19 24.57 27.26
N ASN A 605 23.70 24.58 26.03
CA ASN A 605 24.29 25.79 25.45
C ASN A 605 23.29 26.95 25.41
N ASN A 606 23.68 28.10 25.94
CA ASN A 606 22.84 29.29 26.08
C ASN A 606 21.56 29.08 26.90
N ALA A 607 21.48 28.01 27.73
CA ALA A 607 20.33 27.80 28.60
C ALA A 607 20.28 28.85 29.73
N ASN A 608 19.07 29.24 30.12
CA ASN A 608 18.84 30.12 31.26
C ASN A 608 18.51 29.31 32.51
N LEU A 609 19.47 29.12 33.41
CA LEU A 609 19.38 28.42 34.69
C LEU A 609 19.39 29.41 35.88
N ASN A 610 19.05 30.68 35.65
CA ASN A 610 19.05 31.71 36.70
C ASN A 610 18.14 31.28 37.87
N ALA A 611 18.70 31.31 39.09
CA ALA A 611 18.04 30.90 40.32
C ALA A 611 17.51 29.45 40.31
N ALA A 612 18.02 28.58 39.43
CA ALA A 612 17.66 27.17 39.42
C ALA A 612 18.30 26.41 40.60
N ARG A 613 17.60 25.41 41.13
CA ARG A 613 18.14 24.49 42.13
C ARG A 613 18.73 23.28 41.42
N LEU A 614 20.03 23.07 41.52
CA LEU A 614 20.81 21.99 40.91
C LEU A 614 21.48 21.13 41.98
N GLN A 615 20.80 20.97 43.13
CA GLN A 615 21.36 20.26 44.28
C GLN A 615 21.53 18.78 43.97
N SER A 616 22.72 18.21 44.18
CA SER A 616 23.02 16.81 43.88
C SER A 616 22.77 16.40 42.40
N THR A 617 22.81 17.35 41.47
CA THR A 617 22.58 17.09 40.04
C THR A 617 23.82 16.52 39.36
N ASN A 618 23.67 15.52 38.50
CA ASN A 618 24.77 15.02 37.68
C ASN A 618 24.90 15.86 36.39
N LEU A 619 25.94 16.68 36.28
CA LEU A 619 26.25 17.51 35.11
C LEU A 619 27.51 17.01 34.38
N LYS A 620 27.94 15.76 34.63
CA LYS A 620 29.15 15.21 34.03
C LYS A 620 29.12 15.30 32.50
N GLN A 621 30.17 15.83 31.90
CA GLN A 621 30.29 15.99 30.44
C GLN A 621 29.19 16.87 29.79
N ALA A 622 28.44 17.67 30.56
CA ALA A 622 27.43 18.56 30.01
C ALA A 622 28.05 19.74 29.23
N GLN A 623 27.44 20.13 28.13
CA GLN A 623 27.83 21.32 27.35
C GLN A 623 27.03 22.51 27.88
N MET A 624 27.68 23.46 28.56
CA MET A 624 27.03 24.61 29.20
C MET A 624 27.60 25.93 28.69
N GLN A 625 28.05 25.97 27.43
CA GLN A 625 28.67 27.18 26.91
C GLN A 625 27.66 28.32 26.88
N ASN A 626 28.06 29.48 27.41
CA ASN A 626 27.22 30.66 27.60
C ASN A 626 25.93 30.43 28.40
N ALA A 627 25.85 29.39 29.23
CA ALA A 627 24.71 29.19 30.12
C ALA A 627 24.64 30.30 31.20
N ASN A 628 23.44 30.74 31.53
CA ASN A 628 23.20 31.68 32.63
C ASN A 628 22.91 30.90 33.91
N LEU A 629 23.88 30.80 34.81
CA LEU A 629 23.80 30.08 36.11
C LEU A 629 23.77 31.06 37.30
N ARG A 630 23.37 32.32 37.05
CA ARG A 630 23.30 33.33 38.11
C ARG A 630 22.41 32.85 39.24
N HIS A 631 22.86 33.02 40.48
CA HIS A 631 22.13 32.61 41.68
C HIS A 631 21.68 31.14 41.72
N ALA A 632 22.26 30.27 40.88
CA ALA A 632 21.94 28.84 40.88
C ALA A 632 22.57 28.15 42.10
N ASP A 633 21.86 27.17 42.65
CA ASP A 633 22.38 26.33 43.74
C ASP A 633 22.96 25.04 43.15
N LEU A 634 24.30 24.95 43.10
CA LEU A 634 25.07 23.82 42.59
C LEU A 634 25.59 22.90 43.71
N THR A 635 25.05 23.00 44.93
CA THR A 635 25.54 22.19 46.05
C THR A 635 25.46 20.69 45.74
N GLN A 636 26.57 19.97 45.91
CA GLN A 636 26.69 18.54 45.56
C GLN A 636 26.51 18.19 44.07
N ALA A 637 26.49 19.17 43.16
CA ALA A 637 26.44 18.88 41.74
C ALA A 637 27.77 18.29 41.24
N ASP A 638 27.71 17.31 40.34
CA ASP A 638 28.90 16.75 39.68
C ASP A 638 29.16 17.44 38.34
N LEU A 639 30.17 18.31 38.29
CA LEU A 639 30.51 19.11 37.12
C LEU A 639 31.68 18.54 36.32
N ARG A 640 32.19 17.35 36.66
CA ARG A 640 33.40 16.80 36.02
C ARG A 640 33.26 16.75 34.50
N GLU A 641 34.29 17.19 33.80
CA GLU A 641 34.35 17.22 32.33
C GLU A 641 33.27 18.09 31.66
N ALA A 642 32.52 18.90 32.41
CA ALA A 642 31.57 19.85 31.82
C ALA A 642 32.28 21.04 31.17
N ASP A 643 31.72 21.57 30.09
CA ASP A 643 32.23 22.76 29.42
C ASP A 643 31.42 24.00 29.83
N LEU A 644 32.04 24.84 30.65
CA LEU A 644 31.46 26.07 31.19
C LEU A 644 31.88 27.33 30.43
N THR A 645 32.48 27.20 29.24
CA THR A 645 33.03 28.35 28.48
C THR A 645 31.99 29.46 28.29
N GLY A 646 32.28 30.65 28.83
CA GLY A 646 31.42 31.82 28.71
C GLY A 646 30.18 31.82 29.61
N ALA A 647 29.99 30.83 30.48
CA ALA A 647 28.88 30.77 31.43
C ALA A 647 28.94 31.94 32.43
N ASP A 648 27.79 32.38 32.93
CA ASP A 648 27.67 33.41 33.99
C ASP A 648 27.32 32.75 35.33
N LEU A 649 28.25 32.79 36.29
CA LEU A 649 28.11 32.18 37.62
C LEU A 649 27.88 33.21 38.74
N GLN A 650 27.43 34.43 38.42
CA GLN A 650 27.24 35.47 39.44
C GLN A 650 26.34 34.98 40.59
N GLY A 651 26.91 34.90 41.79
CA GLY A 651 26.17 34.51 43.00
C GLY A 651 25.74 33.04 43.04
N ALA A 652 26.28 32.17 42.18
CA ALA A 652 26.06 30.73 42.24
C ALA A 652 26.66 30.11 43.53
N ILE A 653 25.96 29.13 44.10
CA ILE A 653 26.32 28.51 45.38
C ILE A 653 26.91 27.13 45.12
N PHE A 654 28.16 26.89 45.51
CA PHE A 654 28.84 25.60 45.32
C PHE A 654 28.86 24.71 46.56
N ALA A 655 28.79 25.31 47.74
CA ALA A 655 28.82 24.61 49.03
C ALA A 655 27.86 25.32 49.98
N GLN A 656 27.21 24.57 50.86
CA GLN A 656 26.44 25.18 51.94
C GLN A 656 27.39 25.96 52.84
N SER A 657 27.09 27.23 53.06
CA SER A 657 27.71 28.02 54.12
C SER A 657 27.24 27.43 55.44
N ASN A 658 27.99 26.48 56.02
CA ASN A 658 27.85 26.17 57.43
C ASN A 658 28.21 27.46 58.18
N SER A 659 27.21 28.25 58.58
CA SER A 659 27.43 29.24 59.63
C SER A 659 27.76 28.43 60.87
N ILE A 660 29.06 28.28 61.17
CA ILE A 660 29.50 27.76 62.45
C ILE A 660 28.96 28.77 63.47
N GLN A 661 27.85 28.42 64.13
CA GLN A 661 27.50 29.02 65.41
C GLN A 661 28.70 28.73 66.33
N SER A 662 29.37 29.79 66.77
CA SER A 662 30.68 29.79 67.44
C SER A 662 30.72 29.13 68.82
N ASP A 663 29.77 28.27 69.17
CA ASP A 663 29.53 27.88 70.57
C ASP A 663 29.73 26.39 70.86
N GLN A 664 30.30 25.59 69.94
CA GLN A 664 30.62 24.18 70.22
C GLN A 664 32.10 23.84 69.99
N PHE A 665 32.85 23.81 71.09
CA PHE A 665 34.27 23.50 71.25
C PHE A 665 34.64 22.00 71.06
N ILE A 666 33.81 21.20 70.37
CA ILE A 666 34.13 19.78 70.11
C ILE A 666 33.98 19.50 68.62
N GLU A 667 35.10 19.49 67.92
CA GLU A 667 35.20 19.07 66.53
C GLU A 667 35.05 17.55 66.44
N THR A 668 33.91 17.08 65.93
CA THR A 668 33.89 15.88 65.11
C THR A 668 34.26 16.29 63.69
N PRO A 669 35.10 15.52 62.96
CA PRO A 669 35.46 15.89 61.59
C PRO A 669 34.16 15.98 60.78
N PRO A 670 33.93 17.07 60.01
CA PRO A 670 32.70 17.21 59.26
C PRO A 670 32.55 16.01 58.33
N THR A 671 31.48 15.26 58.53
CA THR A 671 31.01 14.22 57.62
C THR A 671 30.78 14.91 56.27
N GLU A 672 31.63 14.58 55.28
CA GLU A 672 31.60 15.01 53.87
C GLU A 672 30.85 16.31 53.60
N ALA A 673 31.58 17.43 53.50
CA ALA A 673 31.01 18.73 53.16
C ALA A 673 30.10 18.61 51.92
N LYS A 674 28.82 18.99 52.08
CA LYS A 674 27.80 19.01 51.02
C LYS A 674 28.17 20.07 49.97
N SER A 675 29.06 19.70 49.06
CA SER A 675 29.75 20.61 48.15
C SER A 675 29.85 20.03 46.74
N ALA A 676 29.88 20.89 45.73
CA ALA A 676 29.96 20.49 44.33
C ALA A 676 31.27 19.76 43.99
N VAL A 677 31.22 18.81 43.06
CA VAL A 677 32.41 18.12 42.54
C VAL A 677 32.91 18.87 41.30
N VAL A 678 34.01 19.60 41.44
CA VAL A 678 34.59 20.48 40.39
C VAL A 678 36.01 20.09 39.96
N GLU A 679 36.48 18.92 40.38
CA GLU A 679 37.82 18.41 40.09
C GLU A 679 38.07 18.32 38.57
N GLY A 680 39.14 18.96 38.10
CA GLY A 680 39.56 18.95 36.70
C GLY A 680 38.73 19.81 35.75
N VAL A 681 37.71 20.52 36.25
CA VAL A 681 36.84 21.39 35.44
C VAL A 681 37.54 22.71 35.10
N ASP A 682 37.41 23.18 33.85
CA ASP A 682 38.01 24.43 33.39
C ASP A 682 37.07 25.64 33.60
N PHE A 683 37.46 26.55 34.48
CA PHE A 683 36.77 27.80 34.78
C PHE A 683 37.43 29.03 34.14
N THR A 684 38.44 28.86 33.28
CA THR A 684 39.24 29.96 32.70
C THR A 684 38.41 31.02 32.00
N ASN A 685 37.37 30.61 31.29
CA ASN A 685 36.51 31.49 30.50
C ASN A 685 35.13 31.72 31.13
N VAL A 686 34.99 31.48 32.44
CA VAL A 686 33.73 31.69 33.16
C VAL A 686 33.61 33.13 33.65
N LYS A 687 32.41 33.70 33.57
CA LYS A 687 32.12 35.10 33.90
C LYS A 687 31.62 35.23 35.35
N ASN A 688 31.92 36.40 35.94
CA ASN A 688 31.33 36.89 37.19
C ASN A 688 31.53 36.01 38.43
N LEU A 689 32.66 35.29 38.52
CA LEU A 689 33.06 34.60 39.74
C LEU A 689 33.57 35.60 40.79
N ASP A 690 33.07 35.48 42.03
CA ASP A 690 33.55 36.22 43.18
C ASP A 690 34.80 35.57 43.81
N PRO A 691 35.55 36.29 44.67
CA PRO A 691 36.76 35.75 45.29
C PRO A 691 36.56 34.47 46.11
N LYS A 692 35.40 34.30 46.78
CA LYS A 692 35.10 33.10 47.58
C LYS A 692 34.84 31.90 46.68
N GLN A 693 34.11 32.10 45.57
CA GLN A 693 33.88 31.06 44.57
C GLN A 693 35.20 30.61 43.94
N ILE A 694 36.08 31.54 43.58
CA ILE A 694 37.41 31.21 43.03
C ILE A 694 38.23 30.40 44.03
N ALA A 695 38.30 30.84 45.29
CA ALA A 695 39.03 30.12 46.32
C ALA A 695 38.51 28.67 46.48
N TYR A 696 37.18 28.50 46.53
CA TYR A 696 36.56 27.18 46.56
C TYR A 696 36.98 26.33 45.36
N ILE A 697 36.82 26.84 44.13
CA ILE A 697 37.19 26.15 42.88
C ILE A 697 38.64 25.65 42.94
N CYS A 698 39.58 26.51 43.36
CA CYS A 698 40.99 26.14 43.45
C CYS A 698 41.26 25.05 44.50
N THR A 699 40.63 25.14 45.67
CA THR A 699 40.81 24.12 46.74
C THR A 699 40.21 22.76 46.38
N GLN A 700 39.24 22.72 45.48
CA GLN A 700 38.55 21.50 45.04
C GLN A 700 39.11 20.95 43.70
N GLY A 701 40.28 21.41 43.26
CA GLY A 701 40.96 20.89 42.08
C GLY A 701 40.42 21.37 40.73
N GLY A 702 39.61 22.43 40.71
CA GLY A 702 39.22 23.12 39.48
C GLY A 702 40.34 24.00 38.92
N ARG A 703 40.29 24.28 37.61
CA ARG A 703 41.29 25.10 36.91
C ARG A 703 40.78 26.53 36.73
N HIS A 704 41.49 27.51 37.26
CA HIS A 704 41.20 28.92 37.04
C HIS A 704 42.51 29.72 37.04
N PRO A 705 42.68 30.80 36.24
CA PRO A 705 43.92 31.59 36.14
C PRO A 705 44.43 32.20 37.44
N ARG A 706 43.57 32.28 38.47
CA ARG A 706 43.92 32.77 39.81
C ARG A 706 44.17 31.65 40.84
N CYS A 707 44.17 30.40 40.42
CA CYS A 707 44.56 29.29 41.29
C CYS A 707 46.08 29.23 41.44
N PRO A 708 46.57 28.89 42.64
CA PRO A 708 48.01 28.76 42.92
C PRO A 708 48.67 27.58 42.21
#